data_AF-A5DK88-F1
#
_entry.id   AF-A5DK88-F1
#
_cell.length_a   1.000
_cell.length_b   1.000
_cell.length_c   1.000
_cell.angle_alpha   90.00
_cell.angle_beta   90.00
_cell.angle_gamma   90.00
#
_symmetry.space_group_name_H-M   'P 1'
#
loop_
_entity.id
_entity.type
_entity.pdbx_description
1 polymer ?
#
loop_
_entity_poly.entity_id
_entity_poly.type
_entity_poly.pdbx_seq_one_letter_code
_entity_poly.pdbx_strand_id
1 'polypeptide(L)'
;MVWFPLCNRTRYLVCSHRFVADIMLGLPRRWIRQLGYVGVLLMFCIGLVLVANKQRLIVLDDYLGAGFTPSFFQPSSDSYIVDIAIRSCFKLGSASSECGVPGKNEGVLGNLGSSGEWVKIDKDLTLGNSWVQKQYFSYKKAKYEALDGKISMEGDQENAGKREEKLVDQVIIDIAIANPAKDATLPGNEKLKLPYDLAANFFSGTPYDDEEHTALVDSQRAQMKGKLTAVTVEKHKAASNEINRINLENERKEAEKEKEEKAAKEAEKKGEKAEAKKKANDDSGNKKRTEETSRHALKTSITMPSMDQVKARGWRYKSHGIWVRYGPPSHKNAITGIDILFGEGAVDPRPNWQLNTKGHIQGISTTADRKPYLTIRRGPKLDYKSKQYQTPLKMNKNGKFKILQVADLHLATGNGKCRDPVPAESAKNCLADPRTLKFLNTMLDTEKPDMVVLTGDQIFGDNAPDAETAVFKALDPIIKRKIPYAVTMGNHDDEGSMTRQEIMSLSANMPYSVAAVGPEAVAGVGNYVVPIEGYSTHNTAITLYFLDTHKYSPNPKVNPGYDWIKESQLKWLEEEGASLQKSSAAYSKMHMSMAFFHIPLPEYRNIDGQTKVGELREGVTAPRYNTGARSVLGKLGVSVVSVGHDHCNDYCVLDVQDKDSSRENRMWLCYGGGSGEGGYGGYNGYIRRMRVYEINTNDGKIETWKRLESQTGKEVDRYTLVSEGKLA
;
A
#
# COMPACT_ATOMS: atom_id res chain seq x y z
N MET A 1 30.67 65.05 -39.72
CA MET A 1 31.22 65.79 -40.87
C MET A 1 30.89 64.99 -42.12
N VAL A 2 29.85 65.40 -42.86
CA VAL A 2 29.95 66.03 -44.22
C VAL A 2 30.46 65.00 -45.24
N TRP A 3 29.56 64.27 -45.91
CA TRP A 3 28.88 64.59 -47.20
C TRP A 3 29.68 64.19 -48.45
N PHE A 4 29.12 63.22 -49.19
CA PHE A 4 28.96 63.16 -50.68
C PHE A 4 30.22 63.20 -51.59
N PRO A 5 30.11 63.02 -52.92
CA PRO A 5 29.01 62.48 -53.73
C PRO A 5 29.42 61.45 -54.81
N LEU A 6 28.36 60.84 -55.39
CA LEU A 6 28.31 60.26 -56.73
C LEU A 6 28.81 61.21 -57.83
N CYS A 7 29.48 60.66 -58.85
CA CYS A 7 29.26 61.10 -60.24
C CYS A 7 29.60 60.02 -61.27
N ASN A 8 28.53 59.50 -61.88
CA ASN A 8 28.33 59.14 -63.30
C ASN A 8 29.44 58.55 -64.21
N ARG A 9 29.09 57.37 -64.74
CA ARG A 9 28.95 57.00 -66.17
C ARG A 9 30.16 56.58 -67.02
N THR A 10 30.00 55.32 -67.47
CA THR A 10 30.20 54.74 -68.82
C THR A 10 31.58 54.26 -69.28
N ARG A 11 31.66 52.91 -69.36
CA ARG A 11 32.15 52.01 -70.43
C ARG A 11 33.45 52.39 -71.13
N TYR A 12 34.42 51.48 -71.13
CA TYR A 12 34.76 50.49 -72.20
C TYR A 12 35.82 49.55 -71.59
N LEU A 13 35.53 48.26 -71.42
CA LEU A 13 35.84 47.14 -72.32
C LEU A 13 37.35 46.78 -72.42
N VAL A 14 37.60 45.48 -72.20
CA VAL A 14 38.72 44.63 -72.67
C VAL A 14 39.95 44.50 -71.76
N CYS A 15 39.94 43.37 -71.04
CA CYS A 15 40.96 42.30 -70.98
C CYS A 15 42.43 42.70 -71.21
N SER A 16 43.38 42.27 -70.37
CA SER A 16 43.68 40.84 -70.21
C SER A 16 44.91 40.65 -69.30
N HIS A 17 44.98 39.41 -68.81
CA HIS A 17 46.18 38.66 -68.40
C HIS A 17 46.70 38.84 -66.96
N ARG A 18 47.03 37.79 -66.21
CA ARG A 18 46.75 36.33 -66.24
C ARG A 18 47.51 35.73 -65.03
N PHE A 19 47.16 34.49 -64.65
CA PHE A 19 47.86 33.55 -63.75
C PHE A 19 47.61 33.70 -62.23
N VAL A 20 46.63 32.95 -61.70
CA VAL A 20 46.82 31.57 -61.19
C VAL A 20 45.44 30.86 -61.19
N ALA A 21 45.30 29.88 -62.08
CA ALA A 21 44.36 28.75 -62.02
C ALA A 21 45.27 27.50 -61.78
N ASP A 22 44.91 26.34 -61.27
CA ASP A 22 43.66 25.62 -61.00
C ASP A 22 44.10 24.38 -60.20
N ILE A 23 43.50 24.08 -59.04
CA ILE A 23 43.15 22.70 -58.60
C ILE A 23 41.99 22.84 -57.58
N MET A 24 40.76 22.88 -58.07
CA MET A 24 39.55 22.63 -57.28
C MET A 24 38.82 21.46 -57.93
N LEU A 25 38.83 20.30 -57.26
CA LEU A 25 38.12 19.09 -57.67
C LEU A 25 36.61 19.36 -57.67
N GLY A 26 36.05 19.61 -58.85
CA GLY A 26 34.62 19.72 -59.08
C GLY A 26 33.93 18.35 -59.01
N LEU A 27 33.64 17.88 -57.80
CA LEU A 27 32.68 16.79 -57.63
C LEU A 27 31.31 17.26 -58.14
N PRO A 28 30.61 16.48 -59.00
CA PRO A 28 29.30 16.88 -59.50
C PRO A 28 28.36 17.18 -58.32
N ARG A 29 27.55 18.23 -58.39
CA ARG A 29 26.63 18.65 -57.31
C ARG A 29 25.78 17.51 -56.73
N ARG A 30 25.49 16.49 -57.55
CA ARG A 30 24.81 15.25 -57.13
C ARG A 30 25.62 14.46 -56.11
N TRP A 31 26.94 14.31 -56.30
CA TRP A 31 27.83 13.62 -55.35
C TRP A 31 28.01 14.40 -54.05
N ILE A 32 28.09 15.74 -54.12
CA ILE A 32 28.13 16.58 -52.92
C ILE A 32 26.85 16.42 -52.08
N ARG A 33 25.68 16.37 -52.74
CA ARG A 33 24.40 16.08 -52.05
C ARG A 33 24.36 14.69 -51.44
N GLN A 34 24.83 13.66 -52.16
CA GLN A 34 24.84 12.28 -51.63
C GLN A 34 25.79 12.12 -50.44
N LEU A 35 26.98 12.74 -50.49
CA LEU A 35 27.90 12.79 -49.35
C LEU A 35 27.29 13.55 -48.17
N GLY A 36 26.54 14.62 -48.42
CA GLY A 36 25.76 15.32 -47.39
C GLY A 36 24.70 14.42 -46.74
N TYR A 37 23.94 13.66 -47.52
CA TYR A 37 22.95 12.71 -46.99
C TYR A 37 23.59 11.59 -46.18
N VAL A 38 24.71 11.03 -46.65
CA VAL A 38 25.46 10.00 -45.91
C VAL A 38 26.02 10.58 -44.61
N GLY A 39 26.52 11.82 -44.62
CA GLY A 39 27.00 12.50 -43.41
C GLY A 39 25.89 12.75 -42.39
N VAL A 40 24.71 13.20 -42.83
CA VAL A 40 23.53 13.37 -41.95
C VAL A 40 23.06 12.03 -41.40
N LEU A 41 23.02 10.99 -42.23
CA LEU A 41 22.65 9.64 -41.80
C LEU A 41 23.67 9.09 -40.77
N LEU A 42 24.96 9.28 -40.99
CA LEU A 42 26.01 8.89 -40.04
C LEU A 42 25.90 9.65 -38.72
N MET A 43 25.66 10.96 -38.75
CA MET A 43 25.44 11.76 -37.54
C MET A 43 24.16 11.34 -36.80
N PHE A 44 23.10 11.00 -37.53
CA PHE A 44 21.88 10.45 -36.95
C PHE A 44 22.12 9.06 -36.34
N CYS A 45 22.82 8.16 -37.03
CA CYS A 45 23.20 6.85 -36.51
C CYS A 45 24.15 6.94 -35.32
N ILE A 46 25.12 7.86 -35.33
CA ILE A 46 25.99 8.14 -34.18
C ILE A 46 25.15 8.74 -33.04
N GLY A 47 24.19 9.61 -33.33
CA GLY A 47 23.23 10.11 -32.35
C GLY A 47 22.41 9.00 -31.72
N LEU A 48 21.88 8.07 -32.53
CA LEU A 48 21.15 6.89 -32.06
C LEU A 48 22.05 5.93 -31.27
N VAL A 49 23.28 5.71 -31.73
CA VAL A 49 24.27 4.89 -31.02
C VAL A 49 24.67 5.56 -29.72
N LEU A 50 24.89 6.87 -29.68
CA LEU A 50 25.19 7.61 -28.45
C LEU A 50 23.98 7.67 -27.52
N VAL A 51 22.76 7.77 -28.02
CA VAL A 51 21.52 7.61 -27.22
C VAL A 51 21.42 6.18 -26.69
N ALA A 52 21.78 5.18 -27.49
CA ALA A 52 21.81 3.78 -27.08
C ALA A 52 23.00 3.44 -26.12
N ASN A 53 24.12 4.17 -26.23
CA ASN A 53 25.35 3.99 -25.44
C ASN A 53 25.49 4.97 -24.28
N LYS A 54 24.56 5.93 -24.12
CA LYS A 54 24.53 6.83 -22.97
C LYS A 54 24.11 5.98 -21.77
N GLN A 55 25.09 5.29 -21.21
CA GLN A 55 25.07 4.48 -20.00
C GLN A 55 23.66 4.18 -19.52
N ARG A 56 23.16 2.99 -19.86
CA ARG A 56 22.05 2.36 -19.14
C ARG A 56 22.52 2.08 -17.71
N LEU A 57 22.67 3.14 -16.92
CA LEU A 57 22.17 3.13 -15.56
C LEU A 57 20.76 2.61 -15.68
N ILE A 58 20.43 1.53 -14.97
CA ILE A 58 19.08 1.00 -14.89
C ILE A 58 18.19 2.18 -14.45
N VAL A 59 17.58 2.87 -15.41
CA VAL A 59 16.58 3.88 -15.10
C VAL A 59 15.34 3.05 -14.86
N LEU A 60 14.99 2.86 -13.58
CA LEU A 60 13.77 2.14 -13.21
C LEU A 60 12.56 2.63 -14.02
N ASP A 61 12.55 3.90 -14.44
CA ASP A 61 11.51 4.52 -15.26
C ASP A 61 11.35 3.87 -16.65
N ASP A 62 12.39 3.28 -17.23
CA ASP A 62 12.29 2.54 -18.52
C ASP A 62 11.49 1.23 -18.37
N TYR A 63 11.28 0.76 -17.13
CA TYR A 63 10.52 -0.44 -16.78
C TYR A 63 9.16 -0.12 -16.14
N LEU A 64 8.76 1.16 -16.10
CA LEU A 64 7.45 1.57 -15.58
C LEU A 64 6.44 1.68 -16.72
N GLY A 65 5.76 0.56 -17.01
CA GLY A 65 4.56 0.58 -17.84
C GLY A 65 3.43 1.35 -17.15
N ALA A 66 3.32 2.65 -17.43
CA ALA A 66 2.25 3.52 -16.91
C ALA A 66 0.83 3.09 -17.34
N GLY A 67 0.70 2.11 -18.25
CA GLY A 67 -0.57 1.61 -18.78
C GLY A 67 -1.21 0.44 -18.01
N PHE A 68 -0.53 -0.15 -17.02
CA PHE A 68 -1.00 -1.38 -16.34
C PHE A 68 -1.42 -1.16 -14.88
N THR A 69 -1.28 0.05 -14.38
CA THR A 69 -1.71 0.36 -13.02
C THR A 69 -3.24 0.50 -13.03
N PRO A 70 -3.98 -0.16 -12.10
CA PRO A 70 -5.43 -0.08 -12.09
C PRO A 70 -5.93 1.36 -12.04
N SER A 71 -7.04 1.66 -12.72
CA SER A 71 -7.57 3.02 -12.82
C SER A 71 -8.02 3.62 -11.47
N PHE A 72 -8.36 2.76 -10.51
CA PHE A 72 -8.65 3.14 -9.12
C PHE A 72 -7.38 3.50 -8.34
N PHE A 73 -6.21 3.03 -8.76
CA PHE A 73 -4.95 3.33 -8.11
C PHE A 73 -4.42 4.68 -8.60
N GLN A 74 -4.35 5.67 -7.70
CA GLN A 74 -3.87 7.02 -8.01
C GLN A 74 -4.51 7.65 -9.27
N PRO A 75 -5.85 7.77 -9.32
CA PRO A 75 -6.54 8.43 -10.43
C PRO A 75 -6.02 9.85 -10.65
N SER A 76 -6.23 10.40 -11.84
CA SER A 76 -5.82 11.77 -12.17
C SER A 76 -6.43 12.79 -11.18
N SER A 77 -5.75 13.91 -11.01
CA SER A 77 -6.24 15.06 -10.22
C SER A 77 -6.38 16.29 -11.12
N ASP A 78 -6.94 16.11 -12.30
CA ASP A 78 -7.23 17.14 -13.31
C ASP A 78 -8.72 17.57 -13.29
N SER A 79 -9.47 17.08 -12.31
CA SER A 79 -10.91 17.31 -12.14
C SER A 79 -11.29 17.39 -10.66
N TYR A 80 -12.39 18.08 -10.37
CA TYR A 80 -13.05 18.05 -9.08
C TYR A 80 -14.06 16.91 -9.02
N ILE A 81 -14.22 16.30 -7.85
CA ILE A 81 -15.33 15.37 -7.61
C ILE A 81 -16.53 16.18 -7.14
N VAL A 82 -17.65 16.03 -7.85
CA VAL A 82 -18.87 16.85 -7.70
C VAL A 82 -20.09 16.05 -7.29
N ASP A 83 -20.05 14.72 -7.41
CA ASP A 83 -21.14 13.87 -6.92
C ASP A 83 -20.64 12.44 -6.64
N ILE A 84 -21.42 11.69 -5.86
CA ILE A 84 -21.22 10.27 -5.60
C ILE A 84 -22.56 9.53 -5.64
N ALA A 85 -22.51 8.26 -6.02
CA ALA A 85 -23.66 7.37 -6.03
C ALA A 85 -23.22 5.92 -5.85
N ILE A 86 -24.07 5.13 -5.19
CA ILE A 86 -23.95 3.67 -5.19
C ILE A 86 -25.09 3.13 -6.03
N ARG A 87 -24.77 2.25 -6.98
CA ARG A 87 -25.74 1.66 -7.89
C ARG A 87 -25.63 0.15 -7.89
N SER A 88 -26.80 -0.48 -7.89
CA SER A 88 -26.93 -1.91 -8.08
C SER A 88 -27.17 -2.24 -9.55
N CYS A 89 -26.74 -3.41 -9.98
CA CYS A 89 -27.15 -4.02 -11.24
C CYS A 89 -27.36 -5.51 -11.03
N PHE A 90 -28.29 -6.08 -11.80
CA PHE A 90 -28.56 -7.51 -11.76
C PHE A 90 -27.35 -8.30 -12.23
N LYS A 91 -27.04 -9.44 -11.58
CA LYS A 91 -25.81 -10.20 -11.83
C LYS A 91 -25.66 -10.65 -13.30
N LEU A 92 -26.76 -11.05 -13.95
CA LEU A 92 -26.77 -11.43 -15.39
C LEU A 92 -26.42 -10.26 -16.32
N GLY A 93 -26.66 -9.01 -15.91
CA GLY A 93 -26.34 -7.81 -16.69
C GLY A 93 -24.97 -7.21 -16.35
N SER A 94 -24.17 -7.87 -15.52
CA SER A 94 -22.96 -7.26 -14.95
C SER A 94 -21.80 -7.04 -15.92
N ALA A 95 -21.86 -7.65 -17.11
CA ALA A 95 -20.91 -7.40 -18.19
C ALA A 95 -21.18 -6.09 -18.95
N SER A 96 -22.34 -5.45 -18.76
CA SER A 96 -22.62 -4.14 -19.37
C SER A 96 -21.69 -3.07 -18.79
N SER A 97 -21.12 -2.23 -19.66
CA SER A 97 -20.32 -1.07 -19.25
C SER A 97 -21.12 -0.05 -18.43
N GLU A 98 -22.46 -0.06 -18.52
CA GLU A 98 -23.36 0.82 -17.77
C GLU A 98 -23.71 0.26 -16.38
N CYS A 99 -23.37 -1.00 -16.08
CA CYS A 99 -23.65 -1.63 -14.78
C CYS A 99 -22.91 -0.90 -13.66
N GLY A 100 -23.67 -0.37 -12.71
CA GLY A 100 -23.13 0.38 -11.57
C GLY A 100 -22.83 1.85 -11.88
N VAL A 101 -23.07 2.31 -13.11
CA VAL A 101 -22.84 3.69 -13.54
C VAL A 101 -24.16 4.47 -13.52
N PRO A 102 -24.25 5.60 -12.81
CA PRO A 102 -25.39 6.50 -12.90
C PRO A 102 -25.61 7.04 -14.32
N GLY A 103 -26.84 7.44 -14.65
CA GLY A 103 -27.13 8.09 -15.93
C GLY A 103 -26.40 9.42 -16.09
N LYS A 104 -26.02 9.79 -17.32
CA LYS A 104 -25.24 11.02 -17.61
C LYS A 104 -25.88 12.31 -17.05
N ASN A 105 -27.21 12.39 -17.11
CA ASN A 105 -28.00 13.52 -16.61
C ASN A 105 -28.16 13.55 -15.08
N GLU A 106 -27.73 12.50 -14.37
CA GLU A 106 -27.92 12.41 -12.92
C GLU A 106 -26.95 13.30 -12.14
N GLY A 107 -27.41 13.89 -11.04
CA GLY A 107 -26.67 14.83 -10.20
C GLY A 107 -27.01 16.30 -10.50
N VAL A 108 -26.68 17.19 -9.57
CA VAL A 108 -27.08 18.62 -9.62
C VAL A 108 -26.57 19.34 -10.88
N LEU A 109 -25.40 18.93 -11.38
CA LEU A 109 -24.78 19.54 -12.55
C LEU A 109 -25.22 18.95 -13.90
N GLY A 110 -26.15 17.97 -13.92
CA GLY A 110 -26.65 17.39 -15.16
C GLY A 110 -25.56 16.77 -16.05
N ASN A 111 -25.79 16.65 -17.35
CA ASN A 111 -24.78 16.12 -18.27
C ASN A 111 -23.67 17.13 -18.51
N LEU A 112 -22.42 16.72 -18.27
CA LEU A 112 -21.24 17.57 -18.41
C LEU A 112 -20.56 17.46 -19.80
N GLY A 113 -21.09 16.62 -20.70
CA GLY A 113 -20.51 16.40 -22.02
C GLY A 113 -19.05 15.96 -21.94
N SER A 114 -18.16 16.63 -22.68
CA SER A 114 -16.70 16.38 -22.66
C SER A 114 -15.98 16.98 -21.44
N SER A 115 -16.71 17.68 -20.58
CA SER A 115 -16.19 18.38 -19.40
C SER A 115 -16.30 17.57 -18.11
N GLY A 116 -16.95 16.40 -18.14
CA GLY A 116 -17.05 15.54 -16.98
C GLY A 116 -17.90 14.30 -17.23
N GLU A 117 -17.75 13.32 -16.36
CA GLU A 117 -18.42 12.03 -16.50
C GLU A 117 -18.55 11.33 -15.14
N TRP A 118 -19.42 10.33 -15.08
CA TRP A 118 -19.45 9.37 -13.99
C TRP A 118 -18.34 8.34 -14.17
N VAL A 119 -17.54 8.15 -13.13
CA VAL A 119 -16.50 7.13 -13.05
C VAL A 119 -16.94 6.10 -12.03
N LYS A 120 -16.96 4.83 -12.44
CA LYS A 120 -17.21 3.67 -11.57
C LYS A 120 -15.90 3.19 -10.97
N ILE A 121 -15.87 2.97 -9.67
CA ILE A 121 -14.81 2.18 -9.03
C ILE A 121 -15.11 0.71 -9.34
N ASP A 122 -14.22 0.05 -10.05
CA ASP A 122 -14.43 -1.31 -10.53
C ASP A 122 -14.18 -2.37 -9.45
N LYS A 123 -14.94 -2.24 -8.36
CA LYS A 123 -14.96 -3.14 -7.21
C LYS A 123 -16.41 -3.41 -6.84
N ASP A 124 -16.80 -4.69 -6.85
CA ASP A 124 -18.10 -5.11 -6.34
C ASP A 124 -18.09 -4.96 -4.81
N LEU A 125 -18.87 -4.02 -4.29
CA LEU A 125 -18.98 -3.75 -2.86
C LEU A 125 -19.43 -4.98 -2.07
N THR A 126 -20.10 -5.95 -2.71
CA THR A 126 -20.54 -7.20 -2.06
C THR A 126 -19.44 -8.26 -2.02
N LEU A 127 -18.30 -8.05 -2.69
CA LEU A 127 -17.23 -9.02 -2.88
C LEU A 127 -17.74 -10.38 -3.38
N GLY A 128 -18.73 -10.36 -4.29
CA GLY A 128 -19.33 -11.58 -4.84
C GLY A 128 -20.31 -12.32 -3.93
N ASN A 129 -20.53 -11.87 -2.68
CA ASN A 129 -21.44 -12.54 -1.73
C ASN A 129 -22.92 -12.46 -2.12
N SER A 130 -23.28 -11.53 -2.99
CA SER A 130 -24.66 -11.38 -3.46
C SER A 130 -24.95 -12.28 -4.68
N TRP A 131 -26.05 -13.04 -4.57
CA TRP A 131 -26.51 -13.95 -5.62
C TRP A 131 -27.34 -13.25 -6.71
N VAL A 132 -27.92 -12.08 -6.39
CA VAL A 132 -28.92 -11.41 -7.24
C VAL A 132 -28.36 -10.15 -7.91
N GLN A 133 -27.57 -9.36 -7.18
CA GLN A 133 -27.10 -8.05 -7.63
C GLN A 133 -25.64 -7.81 -7.28
N LYS A 134 -24.91 -7.11 -8.14
CA LYS A 134 -23.64 -6.46 -7.77
C LYS A 134 -23.90 -5.02 -7.41
N GLN A 135 -23.06 -4.44 -6.56
CA GLN A 135 -23.16 -3.04 -6.17
C GLN A 135 -21.84 -2.33 -6.38
N TYR A 136 -21.87 -1.15 -6.97
CA TYR A 136 -20.66 -0.37 -7.27
C TYR A 136 -20.77 1.04 -6.72
N PHE A 137 -19.62 1.57 -6.31
CA PHE A 137 -19.46 2.98 -5.97
C PHE A 137 -19.04 3.75 -7.23
N SER A 138 -19.74 4.83 -7.53
CA SER A 138 -19.44 5.74 -8.64
C SER A 138 -19.30 7.16 -8.13
N TYR A 139 -18.40 7.93 -8.72
CA TYR A 139 -18.24 9.36 -8.46
C TYR A 139 -18.26 10.14 -9.76
N LYS A 140 -18.78 11.36 -9.72
CA LYS A 140 -18.84 12.25 -10.88
C LYS A 140 -17.67 13.21 -10.81
N LYS A 141 -16.88 13.26 -11.88
CA LYS A 141 -15.78 14.22 -12.03
C LYS A 141 -16.19 15.34 -12.99
N ALA A 142 -15.73 16.55 -12.69
CA ALA A 142 -15.87 17.73 -13.55
C ALA A 142 -14.50 18.41 -13.68
N LYS A 143 -14.09 18.71 -14.92
CA LYS A 143 -12.84 19.43 -15.20
C LYS A 143 -12.83 20.79 -14.50
N TYR A 144 -11.66 21.24 -14.10
CA TYR A 144 -11.49 22.51 -13.39
C TYR A 144 -12.05 23.69 -14.16
N GLU A 145 -11.80 23.74 -15.47
CA GLU A 145 -12.24 24.81 -16.37
C GLU A 145 -13.77 24.87 -16.54
N ALA A 146 -14.44 23.74 -16.32
CA ALA A 146 -15.89 23.63 -16.45
C ALA A 146 -16.64 24.24 -15.25
N LEU A 147 -15.98 24.34 -14.10
CA LEU A 147 -16.52 24.92 -12.88
C LEU A 147 -16.12 26.39 -12.70
N ASP A 148 -15.05 26.84 -13.36
CA ASP A 148 -14.60 28.24 -13.43
C ASP A 148 -15.38 29.10 -14.45
N GLY A 149 -16.52 28.61 -14.96
CA GLY A 149 -17.38 29.35 -15.89
C GLY A 149 -16.87 29.45 -17.34
N LYS A 150 -15.85 28.67 -17.73
CA LYS A 150 -15.16 28.80 -19.04
C LYS A 150 -15.61 27.83 -20.14
N ILE A 151 -16.53 26.89 -19.89
CA ILE A 151 -17.04 25.97 -20.91
C ILE A 151 -18.57 25.86 -20.85
N SER A 152 -19.23 26.04 -22.00
CA SER A 152 -20.67 25.84 -22.15
C SER A 152 -21.03 24.36 -22.01
N MET A 153 -21.82 24.02 -20.98
CA MET A 153 -22.52 22.73 -20.91
C MET A 153 -23.59 22.68 -22.01
N GLU A 154 -23.67 21.59 -22.76
CA GLU A 154 -24.68 21.44 -23.82
C GLU A 154 -26.10 21.49 -23.23
N GLY A 155 -26.94 22.40 -23.74
CA GLY A 155 -28.39 22.35 -23.53
C GLY A 155 -29.08 23.49 -22.77
N ASP A 156 -28.46 24.64 -22.50
CA ASP A 156 -29.19 25.78 -21.88
C ASP A 156 -28.58 27.13 -22.31
N GLN A 157 -29.15 27.77 -23.33
CA GLN A 157 -28.84 29.17 -23.68
C GLN A 157 -29.71 30.20 -22.93
N GLU A 158 -30.72 29.78 -22.15
CA GLU A 158 -31.70 30.71 -21.56
C GLU A 158 -31.47 31.12 -20.09
N ASN A 159 -30.50 30.53 -19.36
CA ASN A 159 -30.35 30.75 -17.91
C ASN A 159 -28.89 30.98 -17.43
N ALA A 160 -28.09 31.78 -18.15
CA ALA A 160 -26.70 32.05 -17.79
C ALA A 160 -26.54 32.82 -16.45
N GLY A 161 -27.40 33.83 -16.18
CA GLY A 161 -27.29 34.69 -14.99
C GLY A 161 -27.71 34.05 -13.66
N LYS A 162 -28.58 33.02 -13.68
CA LYS A 162 -28.95 32.22 -12.49
C LYS A 162 -27.98 31.07 -12.20
N ARG A 163 -26.95 30.87 -13.05
CA ARG A 163 -26.00 29.75 -13.00
C ARG A 163 -24.72 30.07 -12.24
N GLU A 164 -24.23 31.32 -12.28
CA GLU A 164 -23.04 31.74 -11.50
C GLU A 164 -23.24 31.55 -9.98
N GLU A 165 -24.43 31.85 -9.45
CA GLU A 165 -24.78 31.55 -8.04
C GLU A 165 -24.90 30.05 -7.73
N LYS A 166 -25.08 29.19 -8.73
CA LYS A 166 -25.38 27.75 -8.58
C LYS A 166 -24.13 26.86 -8.58
N LEU A 167 -23.01 27.38 -9.06
CA LEU A 167 -21.71 26.68 -9.17
C LEU A 167 -20.83 26.86 -7.93
N VAL A 168 -21.08 27.92 -7.15
CA VAL A 168 -20.49 28.10 -5.81
C VAL A 168 -21.00 26.94 -4.94
N ASP A 169 -20.09 26.21 -4.30
CA ASP A 169 -20.40 25.08 -3.43
C ASP A 169 -20.97 23.81 -4.09
N GLN A 170 -20.37 23.36 -5.20
CA GLN A 170 -20.70 22.07 -5.84
C GLN A 170 -19.55 21.04 -5.83
N VAL A 171 -18.39 21.39 -5.27
CA VAL A 171 -17.25 20.48 -5.15
C VAL A 171 -17.31 19.75 -3.81
N ILE A 172 -17.09 18.45 -3.82
CA ILE A 172 -17.00 17.66 -2.59
C ILE A 172 -15.65 17.94 -1.93
N ILE A 173 -15.71 18.49 -0.72
CA ILE A 173 -14.54 18.82 0.10
C ILE A 173 -14.39 17.91 1.32
N ASP A 174 -15.46 17.23 1.72
CA ASP A 174 -15.43 16.30 2.84
C ASP A 174 -16.48 15.18 2.72
N ILE A 175 -16.23 14.05 3.37
CA ILE A 175 -17.14 12.90 3.43
C ILE A 175 -17.15 12.33 4.84
N ALA A 176 -18.34 12.21 5.42
CA ALA A 176 -18.60 11.56 6.70
C ALA A 176 -19.44 10.31 6.46
N ILE A 177 -19.13 9.23 7.19
CA ILE A 177 -19.81 7.95 7.05
C ILE A 177 -20.37 7.55 8.41
N ALA A 178 -21.63 7.14 8.41
CA ALA A 178 -22.33 6.70 9.60
C ALA A 178 -21.67 5.45 10.21
N ASN A 179 -21.70 5.41 11.54
CA ASN A 179 -21.38 4.25 12.34
C ASN A 179 -22.55 3.98 13.28
N PRO A 180 -23.53 3.13 12.90
CA PRO A 180 -24.77 2.99 13.64
C PRO A 180 -24.60 2.71 15.14
N ALA A 181 -23.58 1.94 15.52
CA ALA A 181 -23.30 1.62 16.91
C ALA A 181 -22.88 2.85 17.72
N LYS A 182 -22.08 3.75 17.12
CA LYS A 182 -21.62 4.99 17.74
C LYS A 182 -22.65 6.11 17.62
N ASP A 183 -23.28 6.24 16.46
CA ASP A 183 -24.24 7.30 16.14
C ASP A 183 -25.51 7.20 16.99
N ALA A 184 -25.93 5.98 17.34
CA ALA A 184 -27.07 5.73 18.23
C ALA A 184 -26.83 6.16 19.69
N THR A 185 -25.57 6.44 20.08
CA THR A 185 -25.25 6.93 21.43
C THR A 185 -25.50 8.44 21.59
N LEU A 186 -25.76 9.17 20.49
CA LEU A 186 -26.00 10.61 20.51
C LEU A 186 -27.46 10.93 20.87
N PRO A 187 -27.73 11.60 22.01
CA PRO A 187 -29.09 12.01 22.36
C PRO A 187 -29.68 12.98 21.32
N GLY A 188 -30.89 12.71 20.81
CA GLY A 188 -31.55 13.60 19.83
C GLY A 188 -31.17 13.34 18.37
N ASN A 189 -30.34 12.32 18.08
CA ASN A 189 -29.92 11.97 16.72
C ASN A 189 -30.87 10.99 16.01
N GLU A 190 -32.01 10.64 16.62
CA GLU A 190 -32.94 9.62 16.11
C GLU A 190 -33.55 10.03 14.76
N LYS A 191 -33.76 11.34 14.58
CA LYS A 191 -34.34 11.92 13.35
C LYS A 191 -33.29 12.25 12.30
N LEU A 192 -32.14 12.78 12.72
CA LEU A 192 -31.14 13.34 11.81
C LEU A 192 -30.17 12.27 11.28
N LYS A 193 -29.91 11.22 12.07
CA LYS A 193 -28.98 10.12 11.74
C LYS A 193 -27.63 10.64 11.23
N LEU A 194 -27.12 11.69 11.87
CA LEU A 194 -25.82 12.26 11.56
C LEU A 194 -24.72 11.32 12.07
N PRO A 195 -23.62 11.16 11.31
CA PRO A 195 -22.43 10.48 11.80
C PRO A 195 -21.92 11.15 13.08
N TYR A 196 -21.44 10.35 14.03
CA TYR A 196 -21.01 10.85 15.33
C TYR A 196 -19.99 11.99 15.20
N ASP A 197 -18.98 11.79 14.38
CA ASP A 197 -17.90 12.75 14.20
C ASP A 197 -18.35 14.04 13.49
N LEU A 198 -19.40 13.96 12.67
CA LEU A 198 -20.03 15.14 12.09
C LEU A 198 -20.76 15.95 13.18
N ALA A 199 -21.58 15.28 13.99
CA ALA A 199 -22.36 15.93 15.05
C ALA A 199 -21.46 16.49 16.17
N ALA A 200 -20.48 15.71 16.62
CA ALA A 200 -19.58 16.08 17.70
C ALA A 200 -18.71 17.31 17.37
N ASN A 201 -18.29 17.45 16.11
CA ASN A 201 -17.47 18.58 15.67
C ASN A 201 -18.29 19.68 14.99
N PHE A 202 -19.62 19.55 14.96
CA PHE A 202 -20.46 20.41 14.13
C PHE A 202 -20.27 21.90 14.45
N PHE A 203 -20.18 22.25 15.73
CA PHE A 203 -20.02 23.64 16.18
C PHE A 203 -18.57 24.04 16.50
N SER A 204 -17.60 23.13 16.32
CA SER A 204 -16.19 23.42 16.56
C SER A 204 -15.71 24.58 15.66
N GLY A 205 -15.04 25.58 16.25
CA GLY A 205 -14.50 26.75 15.53
C GLY A 205 -15.48 27.88 15.22
N THR A 206 -16.69 27.87 15.79
CA THR A 206 -17.65 28.99 15.68
C THR A 206 -17.50 29.88 16.92
N PRO A 207 -17.19 31.18 16.81
CA PRO A 207 -17.30 32.07 17.95
C PRO A 207 -18.78 32.17 18.33
N TYR A 208 -19.12 31.71 19.53
CA TYR A 208 -20.47 31.87 20.08
C TYR A 208 -20.77 33.36 20.26
N ASP A 209 -21.89 33.84 19.72
CA ASP A 209 -22.45 35.10 20.17
C ASP A 209 -23.20 34.88 21.51
N ASP A 210 -23.39 35.96 22.27
CA ASP A 210 -24.00 35.90 23.60
C ASP A 210 -25.47 35.43 23.57
N GLU A 211 -26.16 35.54 22.42
CA GLU A 211 -27.53 35.06 22.22
C GLU A 211 -27.58 33.54 22.02
N GLU A 212 -26.67 32.96 21.24
CA GLU A 212 -26.51 31.51 21.06
C GLU A 212 -26.10 30.83 22.38
N HIS A 213 -25.22 31.47 23.15
CA HIS A 213 -24.86 31.01 24.50
C HIS A 213 -26.09 31.00 25.41
N THR A 214 -26.89 32.06 25.39
CA THR A 214 -28.11 32.17 26.20
C THR A 214 -29.15 31.13 25.78
N ALA A 215 -29.35 30.91 24.48
CA ALA A 215 -30.24 29.89 23.95
C ALA A 215 -29.79 28.46 24.31
N LEU A 216 -28.48 28.19 24.33
CA LEU A 216 -27.90 26.91 24.78
C LEU A 216 -28.11 26.68 26.27
N VAL A 217 -27.88 27.70 27.09
CA VAL A 217 -28.13 27.66 28.54
C VAL A 217 -29.61 27.45 28.82
N ASP A 218 -30.49 28.09 28.07
CA ASP A 218 -31.95 27.95 28.24
C ASP A 218 -32.47 26.61 27.72
N SER A 219 -31.90 26.07 26.63
CA SER A 219 -32.16 24.70 26.16
C SER A 219 -31.72 23.65 27.17
N GLN A 220 -30.55 23.81 27.80
CA GLN A 220 -30.10 22.94 28.89
C GLN A 220 -30.97 23.07 30.14
N ARG A 221 -31.40 24.28 30.50
CA ARG A 221 -32.39 24.50 31.58
C ARG A 221 -33.73 23.86 31.25
N ALA A 222 -34.16 23.87 29.99
CA ALA A 222 -35.39 23.23 29.53
C ALA A 222 -35.27 21.69 29.54
N GLN A 223 -34.14 21.11 29.15
CA GLN A 223 -33.88 19.66 29.28
C GLN A 223 -33.81 19.22 30.75
N MET A 224 -33.21 20.04 31.61
CA MET A 224 -33.16 19.80 33.07
C MET A 224 -34.55 19.94 33.71
N LYS A 225 -35.36 20.92 33.28
CA LYS A 225 -36.77 21.07 33.71
C LYS A 225 -37.68 19.97 33.16
N GLY A 226 -37.48 19.53 31.92
CA GLY A 226 -38.24 18.45 31.29
C GLY A 226 -37.98 17.08 31.92
N LYS A 227 -36.77 16.86 32.45
CA LYS A 227 -36.47 15.72 33.33
C LYS A 227 -37.15 15.79 34.71
N LEU A 228 -37.58 16.97 35.15
CA LEU A 228 -38.24 17.16 36.44
C LEU A 228 -39.77 16.98 36.37
N THR A 229 -40.38 17.16 35.19
CA THR A 229 -41.84 17.05 35.00
C THR A 229 -42.32 15.74 34.37
N ALA A 230 -41.42 14.88 33.88
CA ALA A 230 -41.77 13.53 33.42
C ALA A 230 -41.30 12.47 34.42
N VAL A 231 -41.83 12.55 35.64
CA VAL A 231 -41.68 11.51 36.66
C VAL A 231 -43.09 11.06 37.07
N THR A 232 -43.70 10.17 36.29
CA THR A 232 -44.62 9.17 36.85
C THR A 232 -43.79 7.96 37.24
N VAL A 233 -43.29 8.02 38.46
CA VAL A 233 -42.82 6.87 39.25
C VAL A 233 -43.98 5.89 39.33
N GLU A 234 -43.91 4.78 38.59
CA GLU A 234 -44.41 3.47 39.07
C GLU A 234 -44.06 2.29 38.15
N LYS A 235 -43.68 2.49 36.88
CA LYS A 235 -43.26 1.36 36.00
C LYS A 235 -41.77 1.03 35.96
N HIS A 236 -40.88 1.91 36.41
CA HIS A 236 -39.42 1.64 36.45
C HIS A 236 -38.89 1.09 37.79
N LYS A 237 -39.68 1.12 38.87
CA LYS A 237 -39.26 0.56 40.17
C LYS A 237 -39.34 -0.97 40.22
N ALA A 238 -40.23 -1.62 39.46
CA ALA A 238 -40.34 -3.07 39.43
C ALA A 238 -39.18 -3.73 38.66
N ALA A 239 -38.83 -3.20 37.48
CA ALA A 239 -37.75 -3.77 36.65
C ALA A 239 -36.34 -3.52 37.23
N SER A 240 -36.10 -2.34 37.81
CA SER A 240 -34.80 -2.04 38.43
C SER A 240 -34.58 -2.75 39.75
N ASN A 241 -35.65 -3.03 40.52
CA ASN A 241 -35.54 -3.83 41.75
C ASN A 241 -35.32 -5.31 41.44
N GLU A 242 -35.90 -5.85 40.36
CA GLU A 242 -35.65 -7.23 39.94
C GLU A 242 -34.21 -7.41 39.41
N ILE A 243 -33.71 -6.45 38.61
CA ILE A 243 -32.32 -6.46 38.11
C ILE A 243 -31.32 -6.27 39.25
N ASN A 244 -31.59 -5.36 40.18
CA ASN A 244 -30.72 -5.18 41.35
C ASN A 244 -30.77 -6.39 42.30
N ARG A 245 -31.92 -7.07 42.44
CA ARG A 245 -32.02 -8.31 43.21
C ARG A 245 -31.22 -9.44 42.57
N ILE A 246 -31.32 -9.60 41.24
CA ILE A 246 -30.55 -10.59 40.47
C ILE A 246 -29.05 -10.29 40.52
N ASN A 247 -28.66 -9.01 40.43
CA ASN A 247 -27.25 -8.60 40.53
C ASN A 247 -26.70 -8.80 41.95
N LEU A 248 -27.46 -8.46 43.00
CA LEU A 248 -27.07 -8.74 44.39
C LEU A 248 -26.98 -10.25 44.67
N GLU A 249 -27.85 -11.06 44.07
CA GLU A 249 -27.83 -12.52 44.23
C GLU A 249 -26.68 -13.17 43.45
N ASN A 250 -26.29 -12.60 42.30
CA ASN A 250 -25.11 -13.01 41.54
C ASN A 250 -23.81 -12.56 42.23
N GLU A 251 -23.75 -11.32 42.75
CA GLU A 251 -22.62 -10.82 43.54
C GLU A 251 -22.46 -11.61 44.84
N ARG A 252 -23.57 -12.06 45.46
CA ARG A 252 -23.50 -12.93 46.64
C ARG A 252 -23.00 -14.34 46.30
N LYS A 253 -23.39 -14.89 45.15
CA LYS A 253 -22.87 -16.18 44.64
C LYS A 253 -21.41 -16.10 44.21
N GLU A 254 -20.98 -14.97 43.65
CA GLU A 254 -19.57 -14.72 43.33
C GLU A 254 -18.75 -14.47 44.59
N ALA A 255 -19.29 -13.78 45.59
CA ALA A 255 -18.64 -13.60 46.90
C ALA A 255 -18.59 -14.90 47.72
N GLU A 256 -19.59 -15.79 47.59
CA GLU A 256 -19.57 -17.14 48.19
C GLU A 256 -18.54 -18.03 47.47
N LYS A 257 -18.43 -17.98 46.13
CA LYS A 257 -17.36 -18.64 45.36
C LYS A 257 -15.97 -18.10 45.68
N GLU A 258 -15.81 -16.79 45.80
CA GLU A 258 -14.55 -16.18 46.21
C GLU A 258 -14.19 -16.55 47.65
N LYS A 259 -15.17 -16.72 48.54
CA LYS A 259 -14.95 -17.20 49.91
C LYS A 259 -14.56 -18.67 49.95
N GLU A 260 -15.12 -19.52 49.08
CA GLU A 260 -14.69 -20.92 48.93
C GLU A 260 -13.29 -21.02 48.30
N GLU A 261 -12.94 -20.18 47.32
CA GLU A 261 -11.59 -20.11 46.74
C GLU A 261 -10.55 -19.49 47.68
N LYS A 262 -10.95 -18.52 48.53
CA LYS A 262 -10.08 -17.94 49.57
C LYS A 262 -9.91 -18.90 50.76
N ALA A 263 -10.95 -19.66 51.14
CA ALA A 263 -10.84 -20.73 52.14
C ALA A 263 -9.94 -21.89 51.67
N ALA A 264 -9.83 -22.12 50.36
CA ALA A 264 -8.88 -23.09 49.78
C ALA A 264 -7.44 -22.55 49.66
N LYS A 265 -7.21 -21.23 49.77
CA LYS A 265 -5.91 -20.58 49.60
C LYS A 265 -5.30 -19.98 50.88
N GLU A 266 -6.04 -19.97 52.00
CA GLU A 266 -5.58 -19.48 53.32
C GLU A 266 -5.23 -20.60 54.31
N ALA A 267 -4.65 -21.70 53.82
CA ALA A 267 -3.91 -22.67 54.64
C ALA A 267 -2.38 -22.42 54.66
N GLU A 268 -1.88 -21.34 54.06
CA GLU A 268 -0.46 -20.98 54.14
C GLU A 268 -0.25 -19.48 54.39
N LYS A 269 0.40 -19.21 55.53
CA LYS A 269 1.16 -18.01 55.93
C LYS A 269 0.41 -16.91 56.69
N LYS A 270 0.62 -17.01 58.01
CA LYS A 270 0.36 -16.06 59.11
C LYS A 270 1.36 -14.89 59.13
N GLY A 271 0.93 -13.78 59.76
CA GLY A 271 1.78 -12.78 60.46
C GLY A 271 1.41 -11.34 60.14
N GLU A 272 0.42 -10.73 60.83
CA GLU A 272 0.57 -9.77 61.97
C GLU A 272 1.15 -8.38 61.58
N LYS A 273 0.64 -7.20 62.00
CA LYS A 273 -0.54 -6.75 62.77
C LYS A 273 -0.58 -5.20 62.78
N ALA A 274 -1.78 -4.65 63.05
CA ALA A 274 -2.14 -3.44 63.84
C ALA A 274 -1.74 -2.02 63.34
N GLU A 275 -2.50 -0.94 63.54
CA GLU A 275 -3.83 -0.70 64.14
C GLU A 275 -4.40 0.69 63.75
N ALA A 276 -5.68 0.90 64.08
CA ALA A 276 -6.55 1.98 63.61
C ALA A 276 -7.12 2.88 64.73
N LYS A 277 -7.73 4.01 64.31
CA LYS A 277 -9.00 4.66 64.77
C LYS A 277 -8.90 6.13 65.21
N LYS A 278 -9.80 6.97 64.67
CA LYS A 278 -10.99 7.50 65.40
C LYS A 278 -12.00 8.21 64.47
N LYS A 279 -13.25 8.25 64.93
CA LYS A 279 -14.54 8.61 64.29
C LYS A 279 -14.95 10.08 64.52
N ALA A 280 -15.81 10.58 63.61
CA ALA A 280 -17.03 11.43 63.73
C ALA A 280 -17.01 12.66 64.67
N ASN A 281 -17.59 13.83 64.34
CA ASN A 281 -18.99 14.10 63.94
C ASN A 281 -19.14 15.57 63.46
N ASP A 282 -20.33 15.90 62.93
CA ASP A 282 -20.92 17.24 62.69
C ASP A 282 -20.30 18.17 61.64
N ASP A 283 -21.07 18.51 60.58
CA ASP A 283 -21.43 19.91 60.35
C ASP A 283 -22.67 20.06 59.46
N SER A 284 -23.67 20.74 60.02
CA SER A 284 -24.80 21.34 59.33
C SER A 284 -24.33 22.60 58.59
N GLY A 285 -24.07 22.48 57.28
CA GLY A 285 -23.56 23.59 56.47
C GLY A 285 -24.33 23.77 55.17
N ASN A 286 -25.20 24.78 55.15
CA ASN A 286 -25.90 25.32 54.00
C ASN A 286 -24.93 25.60 52.83
N LYS A 287 -24.87 24.73 51.81
CA LYS A 287 -24.06 24.96 50.61
C LYS A 287 -24.81 25.83 49.60
N LYS A 288 -24.48 27.11 49.69
CA LYS A 288 -24.53 28.13 48.62
C LYS A 288 -24.33 27.50 47.23
N ARG A 289 -25.16 27.89 46.26
CA ARG A 289 -24.87 27.71 44.82
C ARG A 289 -23.46 28.24 44.55
N THR A 290 -22.54 27.37 44.18
CA THR A 290 -21.32 27.74 43.48
C THR A 290 -21.66 27.83 42.01
N GLU A 291 -21.57 29.02 41.43
CA GLU A 291 -21.46 29.14 39.97
C GLU A 291 -20.09 28.58 39.57
N GLU A 292 -20.11 27.42 38.91
CA GLU A 292 -18.94 26.72 38.40
C GLU A 292 -18.48 27.43 37.11
N THR A 293 -17.37 28.17 37.19
CA THR A 293 -16.87 29.02 36.09
C THR A 293 -15.90 28.31 35.13
N SER A 294 -15.72 26.99 35.26
CA SER A 294 -14.75 26.22 34.49
C SER A 294 -15.42 25.17 33.59
N ARG A 295 -15.21 25.29 32.27
CA ARG A 295 -15.71 24.39 31.20
C ARG A 295 -15.23 22.93 31.31
N HIS A 296 -14.23 22.64 32.15
CA HIS A 296 -13.57 21.32 32.18
C HIS A 296 -14.35 20.27 33.01
N ALA A 297 -15.32 20.66 33.83
CA ALA A 297 -16.11 19.75 34.66
C ALA A 297 -17.52 19.45 34.10
N LEU A 298 -17.91 20.07 32.98
CA LEU A 298 -19.19 19.78 32.32
C LEU A 298 -19.03 18.54 31.43
N LYS A 299 -19.84 17.49 31.67
CA LYS A 299 -20.10 16.47 30.64
C LYS A 299 -20.57 17.22 29.40
N THR A 300 -19.71 17.34 28.38
CA THR A 300 -20.04 18.02 27.13
C THR A 300 -21.24 17.31 26.49
N SER A 301 -22.43 17.86 26.70
CA SER A 301 -23.61 17.47 25.94
C SER A 301 -23.37 17.90 24.50
N ILE A 302 -23.13 16.95 23.60
CA ILE A 302 -23.08 17.24 22.16
C ILE A 302 -24.43 17.86 21.80
N THR A 303 -24.41 19.13 21.38
CA THR A 303 -25.62 19.81 20.93
C THR A 303 -25.89 19.36 19.50
N MET A 304 -27.08 18.79 19.25
CA MET A 304 -27.47 18.36 17.92
C MET A 304 -27.87 19.57 17.06
N PRO A 305 -27.27 19.77 15.87
CA PRO A 305 -27.66 20.85 14.97
C PRO A 305 -29.02 20.60 14.32
N SER A 306 -29.71 21.65 13.89
CA SER A 306 -30.88 21.51 13.03
C SER A 306 -30.47 21.07 11.62
N MET A 307 -31.40 20.45 10.85
CA MET A 307 -31.12 20.12 9.44
C MET A 307 -30.79 21.35 8.60
N ASP A 308 -31.34 22.51 8.93
CA ASP A 308 -31.06 23.76 8.21
C ASP A 308 -29.64 24.24 8.49
N GLN A 309 -29.17 24.12 9.74
CA GLN A 309 -27.76 24.37 10.07
C GLN A 309 -26.84 23.39 9.34
N VAL A 310 -27.16 22.09 9.35
CA VAL A 310 -26.39 21.06 8.61
C VAL A 310 -26.32 21.40 7.13
N LYS A 311 -27.45 21.80 6.54
CA LYS A 311 -27.50 22.20 5.14
C LYS A 311 -26.73 23.49 4.86
N ALA A 312 -26.82 24.48 5.75
CA ALA A 312 -26.09 25.74 5.65
C ALA A 312 -24.56 25.54 5.68
N ARG A 313 -24.06 24.52 6.39
CA ARG A 313 -22.64 24.14 6.36
C ARG A 313 -22.22 23.27 5.17
N GLY A 314 -23.10 23.10 4.18
CA GLY A 314 -22.83 22.36 2.94
C GLY A 314 -22.99 20.84 3.04
N TRP A 315 -23.41 20.29 4.19
CA TRP A 315 -23.57 18.84 4.34
C TRP A 315 -24.88 18.34 3.73
N ARG A 316 -24.80 17.24 2.99
CA ARG A 316 -25.93 16.57 2.33
C ARG A 316 -25.81 15.06 2.49
N TYR A 317 -26.90 14.41 2.87
CA TYR A 317 -26.99 12.96 2.85
C TYR A 317 -27.11 12.45 1.41
N LYS A 318 -26.40 11.37 1.08
CA LYS A 318 -26.47 10.72 -0.24
C LYS A 318 -27.19 9.37 -0.15
N SER A 319 -26.50 8.34 0.32
CA SER A 319 -27.05 6.99 0.48
C SER A 319 -26.11 6.15 1.36
N HIS A 320 -26.58 4.99 1.83
CA HIS A 320 -25.73 4.00 2.52
C HIS A 320 -24.93 4.57 3.72
N GLY A 321 -25.53 5.52 4.45
CA GLY A 321 -24.89 6.18 5.59
C GLY A 321 -23.84 7.24 5.21
N ILE A 322 -23.70 7.59 3.92
CA ILE A 322 -22.72 8.55 3.44
C ILE A 322 -23.32 9.97 3.40
N TRP A 323 -22.62 10.87 4.06
CA TRP A 323 -22.84 12.32 4.02
C TRP A 323 -21.67 12.98 3.33
N VAL A 324 -21.95 13.91 2.43
CA VAL A 324 -20.94 14.69 1.71
C VAL A 324 -21.05 16.15 2.07
N ARG A 325 -19.91 16.83 2.18
CA ARG A 325 -19.85 18.27 2.35
C ARG A 325 -19.45 18.90 1.03
N TYR A 326 -20.30 19.78 0.54
CA TYR A 326 -19.99 20.63 -0.59
C TYR A 326 -19.36 21.94 -0.14
N GLY A 327 -18.49 22.47 -0.97
CA GLY A 327 -17.85 23.76 -0.76
C GLY A 327 -17.20 24.28 -2.04
N PRO A 328 -16.48 25.41 -1.95
CA PRO A 328 -15.94 26.06 -3.12
C PRO A 328 -14.81 25.22 -3.74
N PRO A 329 -14.58 25.32 -5.06
CA PRO A 329 -13.46 24.66 -5.72
C PRO A 329 -12.15 25.11 -5.08
N SER A 330 -11.31 24.13 -4.72
CA SER A 330 -10.01 24.39 -4.12
C SER A 330 -9.08 23.22 -4.39
N HIS A 331 -7.97 23.47 -5.09
CA HIS A 331 -6.94 22.46 -5.37
C HIS A 331 -6.27 21.87 -4.13
N LYS A 332 -6.39 22.50 -2.95
CA LYS A 332 -5.80 22.00 -1.70
C LYS A 332 -6.75 21.10 -0.90
N ASN A 333 -7.98 21.56 -0.71
CA ASN A 333 -8.95 20.93 0.19
C ASN A 333 -9.97 20.03 -0.52
N ALA A 334 -10.14 20.14 -1.84
CA ALA A 334 -11.10 19.31 -2.57
C ALA A 334 -10.67 17.84 -2.57
N ILE A 335 -11.68 16.97 -2.56
CA ILE A 335 -11.48 15.55 -2.80
C ILE A 335 -11.29 15.35 -4.31
N THR A 336 -10.17 14.74 -4.68
CA THR A 336 -9.78 14.52 -6.08
C THR A 336 -9.58 13.04 -6.41
N GLY A 337 -9.77 12.16 -5.43
CA GLY A 337 -9.68 10.71 -5.61
C GLY A 337 -10.52 10.01 -4.55
N ILE A 338 -11.22 8.97 -4.95
CA ILE A 338 -12.03 8.12 -4.09
C ILE A 338 -11.76 6.67 -4.48
N ASP A 339 -11.61 5.82 -3.47
CA ASP A 339 -11.41 4.38 -3.62
C ASP A 339 -12.06 3.64 -2.43
N ILE A 340 -12.19 2.32 -2.54
CA ILE A 340 -12.83 1.45 -1.55
C ILE A 340 -11.87 0.34 -1.13
N LEU A 341 -11.65 0.19 0.17
CA LEU A 341 -10.90 -0.91 0.77
C LEU A 341 -11.81 -1.70 1.71
N PHE A 342 -11.45 -2.94 2.04
CA PHE A 342 -12.37 -3.84 2.74
C PHE A 342 -11.80 -4.41 4.04
N GLY A 343 -12.67 -4.57 5.03
CA GLY A 343 -12.34 -5.19 6.31
C GLY A 343 -11.77 -4.22 7.34
N GLU A 344 -11.91 -4.60 8.62
CA GLU A 344 -11.55 -3.74 9.76
C GLU A 344 -10.04 -3.51 9.88
N GLY A 345 -9.23 -4.40 9.31
CA GLY A 345 -7.77 -4.25 9.19
C GLY A 345 -7.31 -3.49 7.94
N ALA A 346 -8.20 -2.90 7.15
CA ALA A 346 -7.81 -2.12 5.98
C ALA A 346 -6.95 -0.90 6.36
N VAL A 347 -6.00 -0.59 5.49
CA VAL A 347 -5.10 0.57 5.62
C VAL A 347 -4.86 1.15 4.23
N ASP A 348 -4.59 2.45 4.15
CA ASP A 348 -4.18 3.10 2.91
C ASP A 348 -2.80 3.73 3.09
N PRO A 349 -1.74 3.07 2.59
CA PRO A 349 -0.37 3.54 2.76
C PRO A 349 0.04 4.63 1.77
N ARG A 350 -0.86 5.06 0.87
CA ARG A 350 -0.58 6.14 -0.08
C ARG A 350 -0.49 7.48 0.67
N PRO A 351 0.63 8.22 0.62
CA PRO A 351 0.71 9.59 1.13
C PRO A 351 -0.45 10.44 0.61
N ASN A 352 -1.00 11.34 1.42
CA ASN A 352 -2.18 12.18 1.12
C ASN A 352 -3.53 11.49 0.86
N TRP A 353 -3.59 10.16 1.00
CA TRP A 353 -4.84 9.42 1.12
C TRP A 353 -5.24 9.24 2.58
N GLN A 354 -6.54 9.17 2.82
CA GLN A 354 -7.11 8.98 4.14
C GLN A 354 -8.25 7.98 4.08
N LEU A 355 -8.02 6.82 4.69
CA LEU A 355 -9.06 5.83 4.95
C LEU A 355 -9.98 6.34 6.07
N ASN A 356 -11.29 6.30 5.84
CA ASN A 356 -12.27 6.54 6.88
C ASN A 356 -12.42 5.30 7.74
N THR A 357 -11.71 5.26 8.89
CA THR A 357 -11.79 4.14 9.85
C THR A 357 -12.94 4.28 10.86
N LYS A 358 -13.67 5.41 10.82
CA LYS A 358 -14.69 5.75 11.83
C LYS A 358 -16.06 5.16 11.49
N GLY A 359 -16.32 4.85 10.22
CA GLY A 359 -17.54 4.22 9.72
C GLY A 359 -17.29 3.51 8.39
N HIS A 360 -18.21 2.64 7.99
CA HIS A 360 -18.16 1.88 6.73
C HIS A 360 -19.44 2.12 5.91
N ILE A 361 -19.43 1.79 4.63
CA ILE A 361 -20.62 1.95 3.77
C ILE A 361 -21.70 0.96 4.24
N GLN A 362 -22.87 1.48 4.59
CA GLN A 362 -23.95 0.73 5.23
C GLN A 362 -24.84 0.01 4.21
N GLY A 363 -25.53 -1.06 4.63
CA GLY A 363 -26.54 -1.72 3.78
C GLY A 363 -25.97 -2.51 2.60
N ILE A 364 -24.67 -2.85 2.66
CA ILE A 364 -24.02 -3.72 1.69
C ILE A 364 -23.96 -5.14 2.25
N SER A 365 -24.30 -6.14 1.43
CA SER A 365 -24.28 -7.55 1.81
C SER A 365 -22.87 -8.13 1.76
N THR A 366 -22.02 -7.81 2.74
CA THR A 366 -20.70 -8.43 2.95
C THR A 366 -20.67 -9.28 4.22
N THR A 367 -19.62 -10.10 4.39
CA THR A 367 -19.31 -10.69 5.69
C THR A 367 -18.89 -9.62 6.70
N ALA A 368 -19.05 -9.91 8.00
CA ALA A 368 -18.78 -8.95 9.07
C ALA A 368 -17.33 -8.45 9.09
N ASP A 369 -16.36 -9.29 8.67
CA ASP A 369 -14.93 -9.00 8.64
C ASP A 369 -14.46 -8.35 7.33
N ARG A 370 -15.35 -8.14 6.35
CA ARG A 370 -15.04 -7.59 5.00
C ARG A 370 -15.92 -6.39 4.63
N LYS A 371 -16.29 -5.58 5.61
CA LYS A 371 -17.09 -4.36 5.39
C LYS A 371 -16.34 -3.37 4.47
N PRO A 372 -17.03 -2.67 3.55
CA PRO A 372 -16.42 -1.67 2.65
C PRO A 372 -16.16 -0.33 3.35
N TYR A 373 -14.91 0.12 3.34
CA TYR A 373 -14.45 1.40 3.86
C TYR A 373 -14.04 2.34 2.73
N LEU A 374 -14.41 3.62 2.86
CA LEU A 374 -14.06 4.65 1.89
C LEU A 374 -12.67 5.20 2.19
N THR A 375 -11.81 5.29 1.19
CA THR A 375 -10.57 6.07 1.26
C THR A 375 -10.60 7.21 0.25
N ILE A 376 -10.08 8.36 0.64
CA ILE A 376 -10.15 9.59 -0.14
C ILE A 376 -8.80 10.27 -0.24
N ARG A 377 -8.52 10.87 -1.40
CA ARG A 377 -7.39 11.77 -1.61
C ARG A 377 -7.86 13.21 -1.55
N ARG A 378 -7.21 14.03 -0.73
CA ARG A 378 -7.37 15.49 -0.77
C ARG A 378 -6.17 16.13 -1.45
N GLY A 379 -6.46 17.07 -2.34
CA GLY A 379 -5.44 17.79 -3.11
C GLY A 379 -4.89 17.01 -4.31
N PRO A 380 -3.70 17.31 -4.82
CA PRO A 380 -3.22 16.76 -6.09
C PRO A 380 -2.79 15.29 -5.98
N LYS A 381 -2.72 14.61 -7.13
CA LYS A 381 -1.96 13.36 -7.29
C LYS A 381 -0.50 13.64 -6.96
N LEU A 382 0.10 12.79 -6.15
CA LEU A 382 1.51 12.86 -5.81
C LEU A 382 2.33 11.93 -6.70
N ASP A 383 3.54 12.37 -7.03
CA ASP A 383 4.53 11.53 -7.69
C ASP A 383 5.40 10.81 -6.64
N TYR A 384 5.16 9.51 -6.47
CA TYR A 384 5.90 8.65 -5.54
C TYR A 384 7.28 8.23 -6.06
N LYS A 385 7.62 8.57 -7.31
CA LYS A 385 8.97 8.41 -7.86
C LYS A 385 9.84 9.64 -7.67
N SER A 386 9.26 10.75 -7.20
CA SER A 386 10.04 11.92 -6.80
C SER A 386 11.00 11.62 -5.63
N LYS A 387 12.06 12.42 -5.51
CA LYS A 387 13.09 12.32 -4.45
C LYS A 387 12.51 12.34 -3.03
N GLN A 388 11.31 12.87 -2.82
CA GLN A 388 10.65 12.90 -1.51
C GLN A 388 10.28 11.50 -1.00
N TYR A 389 9.97 10.57 -1.92
CA TYR A 389 9.46 9.24 -1.63
C TYR A 389 10.42 8.14 -2.07
N GLN A 390 11.68 8.49 -2.30
CA GLN A 390 12.76 7.59 -2.69
C GLN A 390 13.91 7.74 -1.71
N THR A 391 14.47 6.61 -1.29
CA THR A 391 15.65 6.57 -0.43
C THR A 391 16.77 5.88 -1.22
N PRO A 392 17.92 6.54 -1.43
CA PRO A 392 19.05 5.93 -2.13
C PRO A 392 19.53 4.67 -1.41
N LEU A 393 19.72 3.58 -2.16
CA LEU A 393 20.31 2.35 -1.64
C LEU A 393 21.83 2.45 -1.64
N LYS A 394 22.40 2.67 -0.45
CA LYS A 394 23.86 2.76 -0.25
C LYS A 394 24.32 1.86 0.89
N MET A 395 25.53 1.34 0.74
CA MET A 395 26.26 0.75 1.87
C MET A 395 26.39 1.77 2.99
N ASN A 396 26.34 1.31 4.25
CA ASN A 396 26.65 2.18 5.36
C ASN A 396 28.17 2.42 5.49
N LYS A 397 28.57 3.32 6.40
CA LYS A 397 29.98 3.68 6.64
C LYS A 397 30.89 2.51 7.04
N ASN A 398 30.32 1.42 7.55
CA ASN A 398 31.05 0.21 7.93
C ASN A 398 31.10 -0.82 6.79
N GLY A 399 30.59 -0.48 5.60
CA GLY A 399 30.50 -1.38 4.46
C GLY A 399 29.43 -2.47 4.62
N LYS A 400 28.47 -2.28 5.52
CA LYS A 400 27.38 -3.22 5.80
C LYS A 400 26.07 -2.78 5.14
N PHE A 401 25.25 -3.76 4.78
CA PHE A 401 23.88 -3.59 4.29
C PHE A 401 22.99 -4.73 4.81
N LYS A 402 21.86 -4.40 5.43
CA LYS A 402 20.95 -5.37 6.07
C LYS A 402 19.64 -5.51 5.28
N ILE A 403 19.30 -6.74 4.94
CA ILE A 403 18.05 -7.10 4.27
C ILE A 403 17.18 -7.94 5.21
N LEU A 404 15.93 -7.54 5.41
CA LEU A 404 14.90 -8.39 6.00
C LEU A 404 14.10 -9.06 4.87
N GLN A 405 14.18 -10.37 4.76
CA GLN A 405 13.33 -11.14 3.86
C GLN A 405 12.01 -11.50 4.55
N VAL A 406 10.91 -11.19 3.88
CA VAL A 406 9.55 -11.48 4.30
C VAL A 406 8.90 -12.37 3.23
N ALA A 407 8.67 -13.63 3.56
CA ALA A 407 8.13 -14.62 2.65
C ALA A 407 6.74 -15.07 3.11
N ASP A 408 5.81 -15.23 2.18
CA ASP A 408 4.55 -15.95 2.39
C ASP A 408 3.71 -15.36 3.55
N LEU A 409 3.40 -14.05 3.51
CA LEU A 409 2.53 -13.43 4.52
C LEU A 409 1.09 -13.94 4.43
N HIS A 410 0.63 -14.33 3.24
CA HIS A 410 -0.72 -14.86 3.01
C HIS A 410 -1.81 -14.00 3.64
N LEU A 411 -1.78 -12.68 3.38
CA LEU A 411 -2.78 -11.75 3.90
C LEU A 411 -4.11 -11.88 3.16
N ALA A 412 -5.20 -11.79 3.91
CA ALA A 412 -6.56 -11.81 3.40
C ALA A 412 -7.10 -10.39 3.13
N THR A 413 -8.28 -10.29 2.50
CA THR A 413 -9.04 -9.03 2.52
C THR A 413 -9.56 -8.75 3.93
N GLY A 414 -10.11 -9.76 4.61
CA GLY A 414 -10.63 -9.68 5.98
C GLY A 414 -9.54 -9.91 7.04
N ASN A 415 -9.90 -10.55 8.16
CA ASN A 415 -8.92 -10.85 9.22
C ASN A 415 -8.11 -12.12 8.97
N GLY A 416 -8.50 -12.94 7.98
CA GLY A 416 -7.91 -14.24 7.72
C GLY A 416 -8.17 -15.26 8.84
N LYS A 417 -7.97 -16.53 8.54
CA LYS A 417 -8.06 -17.63 9.50
C LYS A 417 -6.66 -18.19 9.72
N CYS A 418 -6.24 -18.29 10.97
CA CYS A 418 -4.94 -18.91 11.27
C CYS A 418 -4.95 -20.38 10.83
N ARG A 419 -3.90 -20.77 10.11
CA ARG A 419 -3.62 -22.15 9.71
C ARG A 419 -2.42 -22.64 10.50
N ASP A 420 -2.59 -23.76 11.18
CA ASP A 420 -1.53 -24.43 11.95
C ASP A 420 -0.75 -23.51 12.93
N PRO A 421 -1.42 -22.64 13.71
CA PRO A 421 -0.71 -21.71 14.58
C PRO A 421 -0.02 -22.46 15.72
N VAL A 422 1.19 -22.03 16.06
CA VAL A 422 1.99 -22.61 17.15
C VAL A 422 2.14 -21.58 18.27
N PRO A 423 1.96 -21.97 19.55
CA PRO A 423 1.52 -23.29 20.01
C PRO A 423 0.02 -23.53 19.73
N ALA A 424 -0.45 -24.79 19.71
CA ALA A 424 -1.79 -25.14 19.22
C ALA A 424 -2.94 -24.46 19.99
N GLU A 425 -2.75 -24.19 21.28
CA GLU A 425 -3.68 -23.43 22.12
C GLU A 425 -3.92 -21.99 21.62
N SER A 426 -2.98 -21.43 20.85
CA SER A 426 -3.12 -20.12 20.22
C SER A 426 -4.12 -20.10 19.06
N ALA A 427 -4.65 -21.26 18.63
CA ALA A 427 -5.64 -21.35 17.55
C ALA A 427 -7.01 -20.75 17.92
N LYS A 428 -7.37 -20.74 19.21
CA LYS A 428 -8.68 -20.26 19.66
C LYS A 428 -8.80 -18.75 19.45
N ASN A 429 -9.80 -18.33 18.68
CA ASN A 429 -10.03 -16.92 18.31
C ASN A 429 -8.85 -16.25 17.58
N CYS A 430 -8.01 -17.04 16.92
CA CYS A 430 -6.86 -16.53 16.19
C CYS A 430 -7.28 -15.82 14.89
N LEU A 431 -6.87 -14.57 14.75
CA LEU A 431 -7.00 -13.78 13.53
C LEU A 431 -5.62 -13.75 12.85
N ALA A 432 -5.53 -14.26 11.62
CA ALA A 432 -4.26 -14.45 10.93
C ALA A 432 -3.56 -13.12 10.63
N ASP A 433 -4.24 -12.22 9.91
CA ASP A 433 -3.66 -10.96 9.46
C ASP A 433 -3.16 -10.11 10.65
N PRO A 434 -3.94 -9.87 11.72
CA PRO A 434 -3.45 -9.11 12.87
C PRO A 434 -2.22 -9.73 13.54
N ARG A 435 -2.15 -11.06 13.66
CA ARG A 435 -1.00 -11.75 14.27
C ARG A 435 0.23 -11.64 13.39
N THR A 436 0.08 -11.87 12.08
CA THR A 436 1.15 -11.71 11.09
C THR A 436 1.66 -10.28 11.01
N LEU A 437 0.78 -9.28 10.97
CA LEU A 437 1.17 -7.87 10.92
C LEU A 437 1.84 -7.42 12.23
N LYS A 438 1.42 -7.95 13.38
CA LYS A 438 2.13 -7.73 14.65
C LYS A 438 3.56 -8.26 14.58
N PHE A 439 3.75 -9.46 14.03
CA PHE A 439 5.09 -10.04 13.84
C PHE A 439 5.94 -9.16 12.91
N LEU A 440 5.42 -8.81 11.73
CA LEU A 440 6.11 -7.94 10.76
C LEU A 440 6.51 -6.60 11.37
N ASN A 441 5.59 -5.90 12.05
CA ASN A 441 5.90 -4.63 12.70
C ASN A 441 7.02 -4.79 13.74
N THR A 442 6.95 -5.84 14.56
CA THR A 442 7.98 -6.12 15.57
C THR A 442 9.35 -6.35 14.92
N MET A 443 9.40 -7.07 13.80
CA MET A 443 10.65 -7.34 13.08
C MET A 443 11.23 -6.09 12.45
N LEU A 444 10.41 -5.23 11.84
CA LEU A 444 10.86 -3.96 11.30
C LEU A 444 11.45 -3.04 12.39
N ASP A 445 10.85 -3.01 13.58
CA ASP A 445 11.32 -2.19 14.71
C ASP A 445 12.58 -2.76 15.37
N THR A 446 12.70 -4.09 15.41
CA THR A 446 13.82 -4.79 16.05
C THR A 446 15.05 -4.83 15.15
N GLU A 447 14.88 -5.26 13.89
CA GLU A 447 16.01 -5.46 12.97
C GLU A 447 16.48 -4.17 12.31
N LYS A 448 15.58 -3.20 12.12
CA LYS A 448 15.85 -1.93 11.42
C LYS A 448 16.63 -2.16 10.12
N PRO A 449 16.05 -2.92 9.17
CA PRO A 449 16.75 -3.26 7.93
C PRO A 449 16.97 -2.01 7.05
N ASP A 450 18.04 -2.04 6.26
CA ASP A 450 18.28 -1.04 5.21
C ASP A 450 17.30 -1.24 4.04
N MET A 451 16.81 -2.47 3.85
CA MET A 451 15.82 -2.82 2.84
C MET A 451 14.98 -4.04 3.24
N VAL A 452 13.72 -4.07 2.82
CA VAL A 452 12.85 -5.27 2.92
C VAL A 452 12.74 -5.94 1.54
N VAL A 453 12.80 -7.27 1.51
CA VAL A 453 12.52 -8.04 0.30
C VAL A 453 11.32 -8.95 0.55
N LEU A 454 10.24 -8.72 -0.20
CA LEU A 454 9.01 -9.51 -0.18
C LEU A 454 9.10 -10.60 -1.28
N THR A 455 9.27 -11.87 -0.89
CA THR A 455 9.55 -12.96 -1.85
C THR A 455 8.31 -13.75 -2.29
N GLY A 456 7.26 -13.04 -2.71
CA GLY A 456 6.00 -13.63 -3.22
C GLY A 456 5.05 -14.14 -2.14
N ASP A 457 3.81 -14.42 -2.55
CA ASP A 457 2.70 -14.91 -1.72
C ASP A 457 2.42 -14.02 -0.50
N GLN A 458 2.45 -12.72 -0.75
CA GLN A 458 2.07 -11.73 0.25
C GLN A 458 0.54 -11.68 0.38
N ILE A 459 -0.17 -12.02 -0.69
CA ILE A 459 -1.61 -12.06 -0.80
C ILE A 459 -2.07 -13.52 -0.82
N PHE A 460 -3.05 -13.87 0.00
CA PHE A 460 -3.62 -15.21 -0.02
C PHE A 460 -4.81 -15.30 -0.96
N GLY A 461 -4.53 -15.37 -2.27
CA GLY A 461 -5.46 -15.63 -3.38
C GLY A 461 -6.95 -15.65 -3.03
N ASP A 462 -7.49 -16.85 -2.81
CA ASP A 462 -8.91 -17.11 -2.52
C ASP A 462 -9.47 -16.36 -1.29
N ASN A 463 -8.63 -16.06 -0.30
CA ASN A 463 -9.03 -15.33 0.90
C ASN A 463 -8.90 -13.81 0.76
N ALA A 464 -8.40 -13.33 -0.38
CA ALA A 464 -8.24 -11.93 -0.74
C ALA A 464 -9.09 -11.53 -1.97
N PRO A 465 -10.44 -11.60 -1.88
CA PRO A 465 -11.33 -11.18 -2.98
C PRO A 465 -11.22 -9.69 -3.35
N ASP A 466 -10.56 -8.88 -2.53
CA ASP A 466 -9.99 -7.59 -2.90
C ASP A 466 -8.48 -7.63 -2.60
N ALA A 467 -7.69 -7.82 -3.66
CA ALA A 467 -6.24 -7.99 -3.57
C ALA A 467 -5.52 -6.68 -3.16
N GLU A 468 -6.04 -5.52 -3.56
CA GLU A 468 -5.45 -4.22 -3.18
C GLU A 468 -5.42 -4.02 -1.66
N THR A 469 -6.51 -4.36 -0.97
CA THR A 469 -6.53 -4.33 0.51
C THR A 469 -5.40 -5.16 1.10
N ALA A 470 -5.16 -6.37 0.59
CA ALA A 470 -4.11 -7.24 1.10
C ALA A 470 -2.70 -6.68 0.80
N VAL A 471 -2.46 -6.18 -0.42
CA VAL A 471 -1.19 -5.52 -0.76
C VAL A 471 -0.93 -4.33 0.15
N PHE A 472 -1.93 -3.48 0.38
CA PHE A 472 -1.78 -2.32 1.25
C PHE A 472 -1.47 -2.68 2.69
N LYS A 473 -2.07 -3.75 3.24
CA LYS A 473 -1.70 -4.27 4.56
C LYS A 473 -0.23 -4.72 4.61
N ALA A 474 0.26 -5.40 3.56
CA ALA A 474 1.64 -5.86 3.51
C ALA A 474 2.63 -4.69 3.44
N LEU A 475 2.33 -3.66 2.64
CA LEU A 475 3.23 -2.55 2.39
C LEU A 475 3.19 -1.46 3.47
N ASP A 476 2.06 -1.27 4.15
CA ASP A 476 1.86 -0.17 5.11
C ASP A 476 2.91 -0.11 6.24
N PRO A 477 3.27 -1.22 6.92
CA PRO A 477 4.31 -1.19 7.95
C PRO A 477 5.68 -0.73 7.42
N ILE A 478 6.00 -1.06 6.17
CA ILE A 478 7.28 -0.76 5.52
C ILE A 478 7.30 0.72 5.10
N ILE A 479 6.24 1.17 4.42
CA ILE A 479 6.10 2.54 3.92
C ILE A 479 6.06 3.56 5.06
N LYS A 480 5.35 3.26 6.16
CA LYS A 480 5.32 4.12 7.36
C LYS A 480 6.71 4.38 7.94
N ARG A 481 7.60 3.39 7.84
CA ARG A 481 8.98 3.46 8.31
C ARG A 481 9.95 4.01 7.27
N LYS A 482 9.47 4.30 6.05
CA LYS A 482 10.27 4.82 4.93
C LYS A 482 11.42 3.90 4.53
N ILE A 483 11.23 2.60 4.72
CA ILE A 483 12.24 1.59 4.39
C ILE A 483 12.08 1.23 2.91
N PRO A 484 13.15 1.28 2.11
CA PRO A 484 13.14 0.75 0.76
C PRO A 484 12.69 -0.70 0.70
N TYR A 485 11.94 -1.07 -0.33
CA TYR A 485 11.56 -2.47 -0.50
C TYR A 485 11.50 -2.92 -1.95
N ALA A 486 11.75 -4.22 -2.13
CA ALA A 486 11.55 -4.95 -3.37
C ALA A 486 10.45 -6.01 -3.18
N VAL A 487 9.82 -6.38 -4.28
CA VAL A 487 8.73 -7.36 -4.33
C VAL A 487 8.95 -8.31 -5.49
N THR A 488 8.81 -9.61 -5.26
CA THR A 488 8.61 -10.62 -6.31
C THR A 488 7.20 -11.18 -6.22
N MET A 489 6.69 -11.69 -7.33
CA MET A 489 5.38 -12.31 -7.38
C MET A 489 5.46 -13.78 -6.97
N GLY A 490 4.47 -14.24 -6.20
CA GLY A 490 4.23 -15.65 -5.90
C GLY A 490 3.06 -16.23 -6.68
N ASN A 491 2.79 -17.53 -6.50
CA ASN A 491 1.74 -18.21 -7.25
C ASN A 491 0.33 -17.87 -6.76
N HIS A 492 0.18 -17.46 -5.49
CA HIS A 492 -1.10 -17.08 -4.90
C HIS A 492 -1.46 -15.60 -5.13
N ASP A 493 -0.46 -14.75 -5.44
CA ASP A 493 -0.67 -13.30 -5.47
C ASP A 493 -1.72 -12.87 -6.51
N ASP A 494 -1.75 -13.51 -7.69
CA ASP A 494 -2.66 -13.19 -8.81
C ASP A 494 -3.91 -14.09 -8.92
N GLU A 495 -4.31 -14.73 -7.82
CA GLU A 495 -5.52 -15.58 -7.80
C GLU A 495 -6.78 -14.81 -7.36
N GLY A 496 -6.62 -13.57 -6.88
CA GLY A 496 -7.71 -12.70 -6.41
C GLY A 496 -8.29 -11.80 -7.50
N SER A 497 -8.60 -10.55 -7.12
CA SER A 497 -9.28 -9.57 -7.99
C SER A 497 -8.38 -8.82 -8.97
N MET A 498 -7.06 -8.99 -8.89
CA MET A 498 -6.08 -8.26 -9.69
C MET A 498 -5.14 -9.23 -10.39
N THR A 499 -4.73 -8.87 -11.60
CA THR A 499 -3.73 -9.62 -12.37
C THR A 499 -2.33 -9.46 -11.76
N ARG A 500 -1.43 -10.40 -12.08
CA ARG A 500 -0.02 -10.33 -11.69
C ARG A 500 0.63 -8.99 -12.07
N GLN A 501 0.31 -8.50 -13.27
CA GLN A 501 0.84 -7.23 -13.79
C GLN A 501 0.31 -6.02 -13.04
N GLU A 502 -0.99 -6.00 -12.69
CA GLU A 502 -1.59 -4.93 -11.90
C GLU A 502 -1.03 -4.88 -10.47
N ILE A 503 -0.83 -6.03 -9.82
CA ILE A 503 -0.25 -6.10 -8.47
C ILE A 503 1.20 -5.63 -8.48
N MET A 504 2.00 -6.09 -9.45
CA MET A 504 3.39 -5.64 -9.59
C MET A 504 3.46 -4.15 -9.91
N SER A 505 2.61 -3.66 -10.82
CA SER A 505 2.55 -2.24 -11.17
C SER A 505 2.14 -1.37 -9.98
N LEU A 506 1.12 -1.79 -9.22
CA LEU A 506 0.72 -1.13 -7.99
C LEU A 506 1.89 -1.09 -6.98
N SER A 507 2.52 -2.23 -6.72
CA SER A 507 3.63 -2.35 -5.76
C SER A 507 4.86 -1.55 -6.18
N ALA A 508 5.17 -1.51 -7.47
CA ALA A 508 6.26 -0.73 -8.05
C ALA A 508 5.99 0.77 -7.97
N ASN A 509 4.75 1.23 -8.08
CA ASN A 509 4.41 2.66 -8.06
C ASN A 509 4.16 3.24 -6.67
N MET A 510 4.33 2.44 -5.60
CA MET A 510 4.17 2.90 -4.22
C MET A 510 5.46 3.55 -3.67
N PRO A 511 5.36 4.42 -2.64
CA PRO A 511 6.51 5.09 -2.04
C PRO A 511 7.57 4.10 -1.54
N TYR A 512 8.85 4.46 -1.68
CA TYR A 512 10.01 3.65 -1.26
C TYR A 512 10.16 2.30 -1.97
N SER A 513 9.33 2.01 -2.98
CA SER A 513 9.48 0.83 -3.82
C SER A 513 10.66 1.01 -4.78
N VAL A 514 11.58 0.04 -4.74
CA VAL A 514 12.64 -0.14 -5.75
C VAL A 514 12.29 -1.27 -6.73
N ALA A 515 11.05 -1.76 -6.69
CA ALA A 515 10.59 -2.78 -7.60
C ALA A 515 10.19 -2.18 -8.96
N ALA A 516 10.23 -3.01 -9.99
CA ALA A 516 9.81 -2.64 -11.34
C ALA A 516 8.97 -3.74 -11.98
N VAL A 517 8.14 -3.38 -12.96
CA VAL A 517 7.32 -4.35 -13.71
C VAL A 517 8.20 -5.25 -14.59
N GLY A 518 9.37 -4.74 -14.99
CA GLY A 518 10.29 -5.43 -15.88
C GLY A 518 9.95 -5.21 -17.36
N PRO A 519 10.83 -5.68 -18.26
CA PRO A 519 10.69 -5.41 -19.69
C PRO A 519 9.61 -6.29 -20.33
N GLU A 520 8.74 -5.69 -21.16
CA GLU A 520 7.62 -6.37 -21.82
C GLU A 520 8.04 -7.58 -22.67
N ALA A 521 9.23 -7.54 -23.26
CA ALA A 521 9.76 -8.61 -24.11
C ALA A 521 10.27 -9.85 -23.35
N VAL A 522 10.31 -9.80 -22.01
CA VAL A 522 10.81 -10.88 -21.15
C VAL A 522 9.63 -11.56 -20.46
N ALA A 523 9.68 -12.90 -20.37
CA ALA A 523 8.58 -13.65 -19.77
C ALA A 523 8.45 -13.38 -18.26
N GLY A 524 7.20 -13.36 -17.78
CA GLY A 524 6.87 -13.02 -16.40
C GLY A 524 6.83 -11.51 -16.13
N VAL A 525 6.47 -11.14 -14.91
CA VAL A 525 6.28 -9.77 -14.44
C VAL A 525 7.03 -9.59 -13.12
N GLY A 526 7.86 -8.56 -13.02
CA GLY A 526 8.71 -8.33 -11.85
C GLY A 526 10.14 -8.85 -12.04
N ASN A 527 10.63 -8.89 -13.28
CA ASN A 527 12.04 -9.14 -13.59
C ASN A 527 12.80 -7.81 -13.56
N TYR A 528 13.65 -7.61 -12.57
CA TYR A 528 14.46 -6.38 -12.43
C TYR A 528 15.73 -6.60 -11.61
N VAL A 529 16.66 -5.65 -11.72
CA VAL A 529 17.94 -5.68 -11.01
C VAL A 529 18.08 -4.40 -10.19
N VAL A 530 18.49 -4.55 -8.93
CA VAL A 530 18.69 -3.43 -8.00
C VAL A 530 20.18 -3.35 -7.62
N PRO A 531 20.92 -2.36 -8.15
CA PRO A 531 22.27 -2.06 -7.70
C PRO A 531 22.23 -1.26 -6.38
N ILE A 532 23.09 -1.63 -5.43
CA ILE A 532 23.33 -0.88 -4.20
C ILE A 532 24.70 -0.22 -4.34
N GLU A 533 24.75 1.10 -4.19
CA GLU A 533 26.00 1.85 -4.36
C GLU A 533 26.89 1.77 -3.11
N GLY A 534 28.20 1.98 -3.30
CA GLY A 534 29.12 2.22 -2.19
C GLY A 534 28.74 3.43 -1.33
N TYR A 535 29.24 3.48 -0.09
CA TYR A 535 28.92 4.56 0.86
C TYR A 535 29.21 5.97 0.31
N SER A 536 30.36 6.14 -0.36
CA SER A 536 30.82 7.43 -0.91
C SER A 536 31.09 7.39 -2.41
N THR A 537 30.64 6.35 -3.11
CA THR A 537 30.85 6.18 -4.56
C THR A 537 29.52 5.86 -5.23
N HIS A 538 29.48 5.97 -6.55
CA HIS A 538 28.37 5.48 -7.38
C HIS A 538 28.64 4.09 -7.97
N ASN A 539 29.75 3.45 -7.55
CA ASN A 539 30.10 2.12 -8.02
C ASN A 539 29.23 1.09 -7.29
N THR A 540 28.79 0.07 -8.02
CA THR A 540 27.89 -0.96 -7.52
C THR A 540 28.61 -1.87 -6.52
N ALA A 541 28.22 -1.79 -5.26
CA ALA A 541 28.76 -2.61 -4.17
C ALA A 541 28.04 -3.96 -4.05
N ILE A 542 26.71 -3.97 -4.24
CA ILE A 542 25.89 -5.18 -4.25
C ILE A 542 24.97 -5.16 -5.46
N THR A 543 24.80 -6.29 -6.14
CA THR A 543 23.76 -6.47 -7.16
C THR A 543 22.70 -7.45 -6.66
N LEU A 544 21.44 -7.02 -6.62
CA LEU A 544 20.30 -7.87 -6.27
C LEU A 544 19.47 -8.17 -7.52
N TYR A 545 19.29 -9.44 -7.85
CA TYR A 545 18.47 -9.91 -8.97
C TYR A 545 17.09 -10.35 -8.48
N PHE A 546 16.03 -9.88 -9.12
CA PHE A 546 14.65 -10.25 -8.83
C PHE A 546 14.00 -10.87 -10.06
N LEU A 547 13.33 -12.01 -9.88
CA LEU A 547 12.77 -12.79 -10.98
C LEU A 547 11.34 -13.24 -10.69
N ASP A 548 10.54 -13.27 -11.75
CA ASP A 548 9.23 -13.92 -11.72
C ASP A 548 9.37 -15.41 -12.05
N THR A 549 9.14 -16.26 -11.05
CA THR A 549 9.07 -17.72 -11.24
C THR A 549 7.70 -18.19 -11.72
N HIS A 550 6.79 -17.25 -12.02
CA HIS A 550 5.44 -17.49 -12.52
C HIS A 550 4.57 -18.18 -11.46
N LYS A 551 3.74 -19.15 -11.88
CA LYS A 551 2.83 -19.90 -11.00
C LYS A 551 2.79 -21.38 -11.34
N TYR A 552 1.65 -21.88 -11.77
CA TYR A 552 1.43 -23.25 -12.22
C TYR A 552 1.90 -23.45 -13.67
N SER A 553 2.39 -24.66 -13.94
CA SER A 553 2.84 -25.05 -15.28
C SER A 553 1.74 -24.85 -16.34
N PRO A 554 2.06 -24.25 -17.50
CA PRO A 554 1.09 -24.05 -18.58
C PRO A 554 0.68 -25.36 -19.26
N ASN A 555 1.46 -26.43 -19.10
CA ASN A 555 1.13 -27.76 -19.60
C ASN A 555 1.36 -28.81 -18.50
N PRO A 556 0.41 -28.95 -17.56
CA PRO A 556 0.55 -29.83 -16.40
C PRO A 556 0.55 -31.31 -16.78
N LYS A 557 0.14 -31.67 -18.00
CA LYS A 557 0.22 -33.07 -18.49
C LYS A 557 1.66 -33.49 -18.78
N VAL A 558 2.50 -32.56 -19.26
CA VAL A 558 3.91 -32.83 -19.59
C VAL A 558 4.79 -32.52 -18.38
N ASN A 559 4.60 -31.35 -17.78
CA ASN A 559 5.34 -30.89 -16.62
C ASN A 559 4.34 -30.54 -15.51
N PRO A 560 3.88 -31.50 -14.68
CA PRO A 560 2.96 -31.21 -13.59
C PRO A 560 3.62 -30.37 -12.49
N GLY A 561 2.78 -29.60 -11.78
CA GLY A 561 3.20 -28.72 -10.69
C GLY A 561 3.42 -27.30 -11.17
N TYR A 562 4.54 -26.72 -10.76
CA TYR A 562 4.86 -25.31 -10.96
C TYR A 562 5.61 -25.04 -12.25
N ASP A 563 5.48 -23.80 -12.72
CA ASP A 563 6.18 -23.27 -13.87
C ASP A 563 7.64 -22.88 -13.50
N TRP A 564 8.41 -22.43 -14.49
CA TRP A 564 9.85 -22.19 -14.37
C TRP A 564 10.30 -20.88 -15.02
N ILE A 565 11.49 -20.41 -14.63
CA ILE A 565 12.18 -19.27 -15.25
C ILE A 565 12.51 -19.60 -16.71
N LYS A 566 12.04 -18.77 -17.64
CA LYS A 566 12.15 -18.97 -19.09
C LYS A 566 13.50 -18.56 -19.64
N GLU A 567 13.84 -19.07 -20.82
CA GLU A 567 15.06 -18.77 -21.55
C GLU A 567 15.20 -17.27 -21.87
N SER A 568 14.08 -16.58 -22.12
CA SER A 568 14.09 -15.11 -22.31
C SER A 568 14.52 -14.35 -21.06
N GLN A 569 14.13 -14.82 -19.86
CA GLN A 569 14.61 -14.26 -18.59
C GLN A 569 16.09 -14.55 -18.37
N LEU A 570 16.57 -15.73 -18.74
CA LEU A 570 17.99 -16.09 -18.64
C LEU A 570 18.87 -15.20 -19.53
N LYS A 571 18.46 -15.01 -20.79
CA LYS A 571 19.16 -14.11 -21.71
C LYS A 571 19.17 -12.67 -21.19
N TRP A 572 18.03 -12.19 -20.71
CA TRP A 572 17.92 -10.86 -20.12
C TRP A 572 18.82 -10.69 -18.89
N LEU A 573 18.90 -11.69 -18.02
CA LEU A 573 19.82 -11.67 -16.87
C LEU A 573 21.29 -11.51 -17.28
N GLU A 574 21.72 -12.22 -18.32
CA GLU A 574 23.09 -12.09 -18.86
C GLU A 574 23.35 -10.67 -19.40
N GLU A 575 22.38 -10.09 -20.10
CA GLU A 575 22.45 -8.72 -20.62
C GLU A 575 22.54 -7.67 -19.48
N GLU A 576 21.72 -7.80 -18.43
CA GLU A 576 21.78 -6.91 -17.26
C GLU A 576 23.06 -7.09 -16.44
N GLY A 577 23.54 -8.32 -16.31
CA GLY A 577 24.83 -8.60 -15.67
C GLY A 577 26.00 -7.91 -16.39
N ALA A 578 26.01 -8.00 -17.72
CA ALA A 578 27.03 -7.34 -18.55
C ALA A 578 26.96 -5.80 -18.43
N SER A 579 25.75 -5.23 -18.35
CA SER A 579 25.56 -3.78 -18.22
C SER A 579 26.17 -3.21 -16.92
N LEU A 580 26.14 -3.99 -15.83
CA LEU A 580 26.65 -3.59 -14.52
C LEU A 580 28.14 -3.88 -14.31
N GLN A 581 28.76 -4.72 -15.16
CA GLN A 581 30.13 -5.22 -14.97
C GLN A 581 31.15 -4.09 -14.78
N LYS A 582 31.04 -3.01 -15.54
CA LYS A 582 31.97 -1.87 -15.41
C LYS A 582 31.85 -1.19 -14.04
N SER A 583 30.63 -1.01 -13.55
CA SER A 583 30.37 -0.35 -12.26
C SER A 583 30.81 -1.23 -11.10
N SER A 584 30.49 -2.53 -11.14
CA SER A 584 30.87 -3.48 -10.10
C SER A 584 32.38 -3.71 -10.06
N ALA A 585 33.05 -3.84 -11.21
CA ALA A 585 34.52 -4.00 -11.26
C ALA A 585 35.28 -2.74 -10.81
N ALA A 586 34.66 -1.55 -10.91
CA ALA A 586 35.25 -0.31 -10.42
C ALA A 586 35.07 -0.13 -8.91
N TYR A 587 34.28 -0.96 -8.23
CA TYR A 587 34.11 -0.87 -6.78
C TYR A 587 35.41 -1.29 -6.07
N SER A 588 35.89 -0.45 -5.16
CA SER A 588 37.20 -0.63 -4.53
C SER A 588 37.26 -1.73 -3.45
N LYS A 589 36.11 -2.34 -3.13
CA LYS A 589 35.98 -3.43 -2.15
C LYS A 589 35.42 -4.66 -2.86
N MET A 590 34.95 -5.67 -2.12
CA MET A 590 34.36 -6.87 -2.74
C MET A 590 32.92 -6.58 -3.18
N HIS A 591 32.68 -6.63 -4.48
CA HIS A 591 31.33 -6.67 -5.03
C HIS A 591 30.66 -8.01 -4.69
N MET A 592 29.38 -7.98 -4.31
CA MET A 592 28.61 -9.17 -3.94
C MET A 592 27.30 -9.22 -4.73
N SER A 593 26.80 -10.43 -5.02
CA SER A 593 25.52 -10.60 -5.71
C SER A 593 24.61 -11.62 -5.01
N MET A 594 23.31 -11.30 -4.96
CA MET A 594 22.25 -12.18 -4.47
C MET A 594 21.06 -12.19 -5.45
N ALA A 595 20.25 -13.25 -5.43
CA ALA A 595 18.99 -13.30 -6.16
C ALA A 595 17.82 -13.67 -5.24
N PHE A 596 16.66 -13.10 -5.54
CA PHE A 596 15.41 -13.33 -4.81
C PHE A 596 14.28 -13.64 -5.78
N PHE A 597 13.49 -14.66 -5.47
CA PHE A 597 12.27 -15.03 -6.21
C PHE A 597 11.40 -15.96 -5.35
N HIS A 598 10.26 -16.41 -5.87
CA HIS A 598 9.29 -17.13 -5.04
C HIS A 598 9.46 -18.65 -5.06
N ILE A 599 9.34 -19.30 -6.23
CA ILE A 599 9.36 -20.77 -6.34
C ILE A 599 10.82 -21.26 -6.39
N PRO A 600 11.20 -22.29 -5.61
CA PRO A 600 12.57 -22.81 -5.59
C PRO A 600 13.01 -23.36 -6.95
N LEU A 601 14.32 -23.30 -7.22
CA LEU A 601 14.92 -23.99 -8.36
C LEU A 601 14.94 -25.51 -8.16
N PRO A 602 15.00 -26.33 -9.22
CA PRO A 602 15.12 -27.79 -9.09
C PRO A 602 16.27 -28.25 -8.18
N GLU A 603 17.38 -27.51 -8.17
CA GLU A 603 18.57 -27.77 -7.35
C GLU A 603 18.33 -27.71 -5.84
N TYR A 604 17.24 -27.08 -5.37
CA TYR A 604 16.89 -27.12 -3.94
C TYR A 604 16.64 -28.55 -3.42
N ARG A 605 16.37 -29.51 -4.32
CA ARG A 605 16.23 -30.95 -4.02
C ARG A 605 17.57 -31.66 -3.80
N ASN A 606 18.68 -31.08 -4.25
CA ASN A 606 20.00 -31.70 -4.20
C ASN A 606 20.59 -31.59 -2.78
N ILE A 607 19.96 -32.24 -1.80
CA ILE A 607 20.35 -32.09 -0.39
C ILE A 607 21.34 -33.19 0.02
N ASP A 608 21.25 -34.37 -0.60
CA ASP A 608 22.06 -35.52 -0.24
C ASP A 608 23.54 -35.28 -0.53
N GLY A 609 24.37 -35.41 0.52
CA GLY A 609 25.81 -35.20 0.42
C GLY A 609 26.25 -33.73 0.29
N GLN A 610 25.32 -32.77 0.37
CA GLN A 610 25.63 -31.33 0.38
C GLN A 610 25.70 -30.77 1.80
N THR A 611 26.37 -29.63 1.94
CA THR A 611 26.36 -28.87 3.21
C THR A 611 25.01 -28.19 3.36
N LYS A 612 24.32 -28.42 4.49
CA LYS A 612 23.01 -27.84 4.81
C LYS A 612 23.01 -27.25 6.21
N VAL A 613 22.41 -26.07 6.35
CA VAL A 613 22.13 -25.40 7.63
C VAL A 613 20.64 -25.06 7.72
N GLY A 614 20.04 -25.07 8.91
CA GLY A 614 18.58 -24.93 9.09
C GLY A 614 17.79 -26.23 8.82
N GLU A 615 16.47 -26.12 8.70
CA GLU A 615 15.55 -27.26 8.74
C GLU A 615 14.81 -27.49 7.42
N LEU A 616 14.84 -28.75 6.95
CA LEU A 616 13.97 -29.26 5.90
C LEU A 616 12.77 -29.90 6.60
N ARG A 617 11.58 -29.33 6.45
CA ARG A 617 10.37 -29.74 7.17
C ARG A 617 9.26 -30.24 6.26
N GLU A 618 9.25 -29.79 5.01
CA GLU A 618 8.31 -30.25 3.99
C GLU A 618 9.01 -30.59 2.68
N GLY A 619 8.27 -31.22 1.77
CA GLY A 619 8.80 -31.61 0.46
C GLY A 619 9.08 -30.40 -0.42
N VAL A 620 10.16 -30.47 -1.21
CA VAL A 620 10.56 -29.36 -2.08
C VAL A 620 9.71 -29.28 -3.35
N THR A 621 8.92 -28.21 -3.49
CA THR A 621 7.99 -28.04 -4.62
C THR A 621 8.52 -27.18 -5.76
N ALA A 622 9.79 -27.35 -6.11
CA ALA A 622 10.38 -26.77 -7.31
C ALA A 622 9.71 -27.27 -8.63
N PRO A 623 9.88 -26.59 -9.78
CA PRO A 623 9.43 -27.14 -11.06
C PRO A 623 10.16 -28.45 -11.40
N ARG A 624 9.56 -29.24 -12.30
CA ARG A 624 10.20 -30.45 -12.86
C ARG A 624 11.19 -30.11 -13.96
N TYR A 625 10.87 -29.10 -14.77
CA TYR A 625 11.75 -28.64 -15.83
C TYR A 625 12.87 -27.76 -15.25
N ASN A 626 14.12 -28.07 -15.61
CA ASN A 626 15.27 -27.27 -15.24
C ASN A 626 15.78 -26.51 -16.46
N THR A 627 15.73 -25.18 -16.41
CA THR A 627 16.15 -24.30 -17.52
C THR A 627 17.64 -23.97 -17.50
N GLY A 628 18.37 -24.41 -16.48
CA GLY A 628 19.76 -23.99 -16.25
C GLY A 628 19.88 -22.64 -15.54
N ALA A 629 18.80 -22.12 -14.95
CA ALA A 629 18.77 -20.84 -14.25
C ALA A 629 19.87 -20.69 -13.19
N ARG A 630 20.14 -21.74 -12.39
CA ARG A 630 21.26 -21.75 -11.43
C ARG A 630 22.57 -21.42 -12.14
N SER A 631 22.89 -22.09 -13.24
CA SER A 631 24.16 -21.92 -13.94
C SER A 631 24.36 -20.47 -14.41
N VAL A 632 23.31 -19.85 -14.95
CA VAL A 632 23.33 -18.44 -15.37
C VAL A 632 23.57 -17.52 -14.18
N LEU A 633 22.85 -17.71 -13.06
CA LEU A 633 23.07 -16.93 -11.84
C LEU A 633 24.51 -17.09 -11.30
N GLY A 634 25.07 -18.29 -11.37
CA GLY A 634 26.46 -18.55 -10.98
C GLY A 634 27.47 -17.79 -11.82
N LYS A 635 27.29 -17.75 -13.15
CA LYS A 635 28.12 -16.94 -14.07
C LYS A 635 28.04 -15.44 -13.78
N LEU A 636 26.93 -14.97 -13.21
CA LEU A 636 26.72 -13.59 -12.77
C LEU A 636 27.32 -13.30 -11.38
N GLY A 637 28.01 -14.27 -10.76
CA GLY A 637 28.62 -14.13 -9.44
C GLY A 637 27.62 -14.18 -8.29
N VAL A 638 26.38 -14.63 -8.52
CA VAL A 638 25.37 -14.77 -7.46
C VAL A 638 25.82 -15.83 -6.47
N SER A 639 26.05 -15.41 -5.23
CA SER A 639 26.55 -16.28 -4.16
C SER A 639 25.42 -16.90 -3.34
N VAL A 640 24.28 -16.21 -3.26
CA VAL A 640 23.10 -16.63 -2.49
C VAL A 640 21.83 -16.37 -3.29
N VAL A 641 20.99 -17.39 -3.40
CA VAL A 641 19.62 -17.32 -3.90
C VAL A 641 18.69 -17.54 -2.71
N SER A 642 17.69 -16.69 -2.54
CA SER A 642 16.69 -16.84 -1.48
C SER A 642 15.26 -16.88 -2.01
N VAL A 643 14.47 -17.82 -1.51
CA VAL A 643 13.10 -18.07 -1.98
C VAL A 643 12.07 -18.18 -0.84
N GLY A 644 10.78 -18.21 -1.20
CA GLY A 644 9.64 -18.50 -0.31
C GLY A 644 9.02 -19.85 -0.66
N HIS A 645 7.70 -19.87 -0.84
CA HIS A 645 6.88 -20.94 -1.44
C HIS A 645 6.74 -22.22 -0.60
N ASP A 646 7.86 -22.83 -0.21
CA ASP A 646 7.88 -23.94 0.75
C ASP A 646 7.92 -23.33 2.16
N HIS A 647 6.73 -22.98 2.67
CA HIS A 647 6.53 -22.22 3.89
C HIS A 647 7.29 -22.71 5.13
N CYS A 648 7.39 -24.02 5.33
CA CYS A 648 7.99 -24.62 6.51
C CYS A 648 9.47 -24.96 6.33
N ASN A 649 9.97 -24.91 5.09
CA ASN A 649 11.40 -25.03 4.83
C ASN A 649 12.09 -23.71 5.18
N ASP A 650 13.23 -23.81 5.88
CA ASP A 650 14.03 -22.65 6.25
C ASP A 650 15.53 -22.95 6.24
N TYR A 651 15.91 -23.99 5.51
CA TYR A 651 17.30 -24.36 5.34
C TYR A 651 17.97 -23.52 4.24
N CYS A 652 19.30 -23.48 4.31
CA CYS A 652 20.16 -23.15 3.18
C CYS A 652 20.97 -24.41 2.82
N VAL A 653 21.04 -24.74 1.54
CA VAL A 653 21.91 -25.80 1.02
C VAL A 653 22.97 -25.20 0.10
N LEU A 654 24.22 -25.60 0.29
CA LEU A 654 25.31 -25.23 -0.59
C LEU A 654 25.32 -26.20 -1.76
N ASP A 655 24.78 -25.79 -2.91
CA ASP A 655 24.84 -26.60 -4.11
C ASP A 655 26.21 -26.45 -4.78
N VAL A 656 26.87 -27.58 -5.02
CA VAL A 656 28.11 -27.69 -5.80
C VAL A 656 27.80 -28.52 -7.06
N GLN A 657 27.62 -27.84 -8.21
CA GLN A 657 27.14 -28.47 -9.45
C GLN A 657 28.09 -29.57 -9.94
N ASP A 658 29.40 -29.34 -9.77
CA ASP A 658 30.48 -30.29 -10.04
C ASP A 658 31.55 -30.16 -8.94
N LYS A 659 31.94 -31.29 -8.34
CA LYS A 659 32.95 -31.34 -7.26
C LYS A 659 34.34 -30.90 -7.75
N ASP A 660 34.60 -31.00 -9.05
CA ASP A 660 35.87 -30.68 -9.70
C ASP A 660 35.88 -29.30 -10.39
N SER A 661 34.74 -28.59 -10.38
CA SER A 661 34.70 -27.19 -10.86
C SER A 661 35.51 -26.26 -9.95
N SER A 662 36.04 -25.16 -10.51
CA SER A 662 36.68 -24.12 -9.69
C SER A 662 35.71 -23.69 -8.58
N ARG A 663 36.25 -23.29 -7.42
CA ARG A 663 35.47 -22.85 -6.23
C ARG A 663 34.42 -21.75 -6.51
N GLU A 664 34.37 -21.23 -7.73
CA GLU A 664 33.54 -20.16 -8.27
C GLU A 664 32.15 -20.63 -8.76
N ASN A 665 31.85 -21.94 -8.82
CA ASN A 665 30.53 -22.48 -9.25
C ASN A 665 29.66 -23.06 -8.12
N ARG A 666 29.91 -22.64 -6.88
CA ARG A 666 29.08 -23.02 -5.72
C ARG A 666 28.04 -21.92 -5.44
N MET A 667 26.92 -22.25 -4.83
CA MET A 667 25.87 -21.28 -4.53
C MET A 667 25.04 -21.73 -3.33
N TRP A 668 24.73 -20.82 -2.41
CA TRP A 668 23.74 -21.09 -1.37
C TRP A 668 22.33 -20.91 -1.91
N LEU A 669 21.51 -21.92 -1.71
CA LEU A 669 20.10 -21.94 -2.03
C LEU A 669 19.32 -21.95 -0.71
N CYS A 670 18.66 -20.85 -0.38
CA CYS A 670 18.07 -20.58 0.94
C CYS A 670 16.55 -20.40 0.87
N TYR A 671 15.83 -20.97 1.84
CA TYR A 671 14.44 -20.61 2.10
C TYR A 671 14.33 -19.49 3.14
N GLY A 672 13.41 -18.56 2.92
CA GLY A 672 13.09 -17.48 3.86
C GLY A 672 12.34 -17.95 5.10
N GLY A 673 11.58 -19.03 4.98
CA GLY A 673 10.59 -19.46 5.97
C GLY A 673 9.34 -18.59 5.93
N GLY A 674 8.18 -19.23 5.83
CA GLY A 674 6.88 -18.58 5.78
C GLY A 674 6.55 -17.83 7.06
N SER A 675 6.15 -16.56 6.90
CA SER A 675 5.89 -15.61 7.98
C SER A 675 4.39 -15.47 8.33
N GLY A 676 3.52 -15.82 7.38
CA GLY A 676 2.08 -15.65 7.48
C GLY A 676 1.37 -16.73 8.29
N GLU A 677 0.53 -16.33 9.23
CA GLU A 677 -0.37 -17.23 9.96
C GLU A 677 -1.57 -17.64 9.12
N GLY A 678 -1.84 -16.92 8.02
CA GLY A 678 -2.86 -17.30 7.04
C GLY A 678 -2.40 -18.44 6.12
N GLY A 679 -1.09 -18.64 5.97
CA GLY A 679 -0.46 -19.64 5.11
C GLY A 679 -0.27 -21.00 5.79
N TYR A 680 0.04 -22.05 5.03
CA TYR A 680 0.25 -23.40 5.56
C TYR A 680 1.43 -23.48 6.54
N GLY A 681 1.28 -24.21 7.65
CA GLY A 681 2.31 -24.31 8.70
C GLY A 681 2.40 -25.68 9.39
N GLY A 682 1.62 -26.67 8.94
CA GLY A 682 1.35 -27.93 9.61
C GLY A 682 2.50 -28.94 9.69
N TYR A 683 3.76 -28.51 9.71
CA TYR A 683 4.94 -29.39 9.68
C TYR A 683 5.76 -29.31 10.97
N ASN A 684 5.58 -30.31 11.84
CA ASN A 684 6.39 -30.56 13.04
C ASN A 684 6.52 -29.34 13.98
N GLY A 685 5.41 -28.64 14.24
CA GLY A 685 5.38 -27.49 15.15
C GLY A 685 6.13 -26.26 14.60
N TYR A 686 6.09 -26.05 13.29
CA TYR A 686 6.74 -24.91 12.65
C TYR A 686 6.22 -23.57 13.21
N ILE A 687 7.11 -22.82 13.84
CA ILE A 687 6.85 -21.44 14.26
C ILE A 687 7.17 -20.51 13.07
N ARG A 688 6.26 -19.59 12.77
CA ARG A 688 6.45 -18.56 11.73
C ARG A 688 7.73 -17.79 11.95
N ARG A 689 8.47 -17.52 10.88
CA ARG A 689 9.78 -16.88 10.97
C ARG A 689 10.05 -15.96 9.79
N MET A 690 10.95 -15.02 10.01
CA MET A 690 11.52 -14.16 8.97
C MET A 690 13.03 -14.34 8.98
N ARG A 691 13.64 -14.25 7.79
CA ARG A 691 15.09 -14.35 7.62
C ARG A 691 15.70 -12.97 7.44
N VAL A 692 16.87 -12.77 8.05
CA VAL A 692 17.68 -11.58 7.89
C VAL A 692 18.98 -11.95 7.20
N TYR A 693 19.47 -11.06 6.34
CA TYR A 693 20.79 -11.10 5.75
C TYR A 693 21.55 -9.83 6.12
N GLU A 694 22.81 -9.97 6.53
CA GLU A 694 23.76 -8.86 6.65
C GLU A 694 24.93 -9.10 5.72
N ILE A 695 25.11 -8.19 4.77
CA ILE A 695 26.15 -8.24 3.75
C ILE A 695 27.22 -7.23 4.15
N ASN A 696 28.47 -7.66 4.22
CA ASN A 696 29.62 -6.81 4.49
C ASN A 696 30.62 -6.89 3.33
N THR A 697 30.68 -5.83 2.54
CA THR A 697 31.53 -5.78 1.33
C THR A 697 33.01 -5.49 1.63
N ASN A 698 33.32 -4.99 2.84
CA ASN A 698 34.71 -4.81 3.26
C ASN A 698 35.37 -6.16 3.55
N ASP A 699 34.62 -7.08 4.15
CA ASP A 699 35.09 -8.41 4.56
C ASP A 699 34.70 -9.52 3.58
N GLY A 700 33.94 -9.18 2.52
CA GLY A 700 33.37 -10.16 1.59
C GLY A 700 32.48 -11.19 2.30
N LYS A 701 31.68 -10.74 3.27
CA LYS A 701 30.92 -11.62 4.17
C LYS A 701 29.42 -11.51 3.94
N ILE A 702 28.71 -12.64 3.96
CA ILE A 702 27.25 -12.69 4.04
C ILE A 702 26.87 -13.55 5.23
N GLU A 703 26.18 -12.95 6.19
CA GLU A 703 25.60 -13.64 7.35
C GLU A 703 24.09 -13.70 7.23
N THR A 704 23.50 -14.75 7.78
CA THR A 704 22.05 -14.88 7.89
C THR A 704 21.65 -15.39 9.26
N TRP A 705 20.48 -14.97 9.75
CA TRP A 705 19.83 -15.52 10.93
C TRP A 705 18.32 -15.42 10.75
N LYS A 706 17.56 -16.03 11.65
CA LYS A 706 16.10 -15.99 11.65
C LYS A 706 15.55 -15.40 12.94
N ARG A 707 14.32 -14.90 12.86
CA ARG A 707 13.52 -14.45 13.99
C ARG A 707 12.21 -15.23 14.00
N LEU A 708 11.77 -15.66 15.17
CA LEU A 708 10.55 -16.46 15.34
C LEU A 708 9.41 -15.58 15.88
N GLU A 709 8.19 -15.82 15.42
CA GLU A 709 7.00 -15.08 15.84
C GLU A 709 6.72 -15.17 17.34
N SER A 710 6.91 -16.36 17.92
CA SER A 710 6.70 -16.58 19.36
C SER A 710 7.87 -16.14 20.23
N GLN A 711 9.04 -15.83 19.65
CA GLN A 711 10.27 -15.46 20.35
C GLN A 711 10.96 -14.27 19.68
N THR A 712 10.21 -13.19 19.45
CA THR A 712 10.65 -12.04 18.65
C THR A 712 11.97 -11.40 19.11
N GLY A 713 12.30 -11.48 20.41
CA GLY A 713 13.55 -10.95 20.96
C GLY A 713 14.80 -11.78 20.69
N LYS A 714 14.67 -13.03 20.24
CA LYS A 714 15.79 -13.98 20.10
C LYS A 714 16.17 -14.20 18.64
N GLU A 715 17.48 -14.15 18.35
CA GLU A 715 18.03 -14.63 17.09
C GLU A 715 18.20 -16.14 17.16
N VAL A 716 17.84 -16.82 16.08
CA VAL A 716 18.09 -18.25 15.94
C VAL A 716 18.87 -18.52 14.65
N ASP A 717 19.68 -19.57 14.68
CA ASP A 717 20.36 -20.13 13.50
C ASP A 717 21.16 -19.08 12.71
N ARG A 718 22.06 -18.38 13.42
CA ARG A 718 23.00 -17.46 12.80
C ARG A 718 24.12 -18.24 12.10
N TYR A 719 24.26 -18.05 10.79
CA TYR A 719 25.27 -18.70 9.95
C TYR A 719 26.04 -17.67 9.12
N THR A 720 27.31 -17.95 8.84
CA THR A 720 28.08 -17.27 7.79
C THR A 720 27.99 -18.11 6.52
N LEU A 721 27.45 -17.53 5.45
CA LEU A 721 27.28 -18.20 4.15
C LEU A 721 28.46 -17.88 3.21
N VAL A 722 28.96 -16.65 3.28
CA VAL A 722 30.12 -16.20 2.50
C VAL A 722 31.10 -15.54 3.47
N SER A 723 32.39 -15.83 3.32
CA SER A 723 33.49 -15.27 4.09
C SER A 723 34.67 -14.99 3.15
N GLU A 724 35.27 -13.80 3.24
CA GLU A 724 36.39 -13.39 2.37
C GLU A 724 36.09 -13.54 0.87
N GLY A 725 34.84 -13.31 0.47
CA GLY A 725 34.38 -13.44 -0.91
C GLY A 725 34.25 -14.89 -1.40
N LYS A 726 34.37 -15.88 -0.50
CA LYS A 726 34.25 -17.31 -0.80
C LYS A 726 33.10 -17.91 0.01
N LEU A 727 32.46 -18.91 -0.56
CA LEU A 727 31.39 -19.65 0.13
C LEU A 727 31.99 -20.40 1.33
N ALA A 728 31.40 -20.17 2.50
CA ALA A 728 31.89 -20.58 3.81
C ALA A 728 31.50 -22.02 4.18
#